data_AF-A0A1Z5KUJ2-F1
#
_entry.id   AF-A0A1Z5KUJ2-F1
#
_cell.length_a   1.000
_cell.length_b   1.000
_cell.length_c   1.000
_cell.angle_alpha   90.00
_cell.angle_beta   90.00
_cell.angle_gamma   90.00
#
_symmetry.space_group_name_H-M   'P 1'
#
loop_
_entity.id
_entity.type
_entity.pdbx_description
1 polymer ?
#
loop_
_entity_poly.entity_id
_entity_poly.type
_entity_poly.pdbx_seq_one_letter_code
_entity_poly.pdbx_strand_id
1 'polypeptide(L)'
;MGTGWSEVPAPNDDHKLTQVAVGPSTVWATSHDGTVWFRKGIHGEDLGSLESIAGFGWVKMVGKMVVISVGPNDQVFGVRRSDHRICLRTGVTPHEVSGREWKEITVPIGKPVSRSSSSTSLTSLGSILPQTPKFAAAEPGGPDSVFSFPGNKTAVSVSPQHSSGSPFQKASECLGDAASCLETTCAPHDIPCSPIPSRSRQSIDDSDYSASISFSPWGSAGDGTSRVFWTWLSASACTLDYLAAPATWFITGHSGDKRHLESGPWRMAILSRLKQTRLRETKDFRYKDSVKKQSTWVKTATALLWRESHPRQWVHCKLELERQSLDVEGVESIMLGLEYTHGGQRKKVNINVAEVTCACDVSTRNHRILGLYTEELNHKKTYLKIAFASDAEVRDWIATLNIAAAELRDIPCWPCSTAIWCVAACGDAYVQSVYSLDSGRLSRGVVDGFWRYLGGGHFRAIESCPQGVTWALGHDNTPWVYTGGYGGGAYRGITGHNVDVHPMTDTKCVYIYENQRWNPFSGFAARGLVTDRPMWSDATGLVECTKDGMRPDSVHWQWLTDWAVDYKTPGGVNSDGWQYAMDFPFSYHPHKGMTDYVRRRRWFRVCRLHTCGPWKEVEPLSLKSVSLQMDYDDQSGTSIAVWAVACNGEVLYRKGVSRDRPQGENWHHVSTEQAFESITVGVCSSLWALASDGSGYLRIGISAGNPIGTTWFHLEAPPGTCLSQVSMGKSVVCAVDTARRLWYRDQVMPIFPEGTSWILVSEGVSCVSVGSNDEIWAIVDLAQQKSSVLARRQGVSETHPYGTEWDAGFGADWSYISIRGCPYWGDSL
;
A
#
# COMPACT_ATOMS: atom_id res chain seq x y z
N MET A 1 3.63 -31.13 17.59
CA MET A 1 2.99 -31.04 18.92
C MET A 1 3.95 -31.63 19.94
N GLY A 2 3.89 -31.20 21.21
CA GLY A 2 4.74 -31.75 22.28
C GLY A 2 4.35 -33.18 22.66
N THR A 3 5.26 -33.89 23.32
CA THR A 3 5.13 -35.32 23.69
C THR A 3 4.79 -35.56 25.16
N GLY A 4 4.80 -34.52 26.00
CA GLY A 4 4.49 -34.61 27.43
C GLY A 4 4.50 -33.23 28.11
N TRP A 5 4.30 -33.24 29.42
CA TRP A 5 4.37 -32.05 30.29
C TRP A 5 5.52 -32.21 31.29
N SER A 6 6.12 -31.10 31.70
CA SER A 6 7.11 -31.03 32.78
C SER A 6 6.74 -29.87 33.71
N GLU A 7 6.98 -30.03 35.01
CA GLU A 7 6.69 -29.00 36.00
C GLU A 7 7.82 -27.96 36.04
N VAL A 8 7.45 -26.68 35.99
CA VAL A 8 8.37 -25.55 36.17
C VAL A 8 8.07 -24.95 37.54
N PRO A 9 9.02 -24.97 38.51
CA PRO A 9 8.75 -24.51 39.87
C PRO A 9 8.41 -23.02 39.90
N ALA A 10 7.62 -22.60 40.89
CA ALA A 10 7.31 -21.20 41.17
C ALA A 10 8.57 -20.42 41.61
N PRO A 11 8.57 -19.07 41.57
CA PRO A 11 9.71 -18.27 42.02
C PRO A 11 10.01 -18.42 43.53
N ASN A 12 8.96 -18.58 44.33
CA ASN A 12 8.92 -18.97 45.75
C ASN A 12 7.47 -19.31 46.13
N ASP A 13 7.27 -19.95 47.28
CA ASP A 13 5.95 -20.46 47.70
C ASP A 13 4.90 -19.35 47.93
N ASP A 14 5.32 -18.16 48.37
CA ASP A 14 4.43 -17.03 48.63
C ASP A 14 3.92 -16.36 47.35
N HIS A 15 4.71 -16.31 46.27
CA HIS A 15 4.35 -15.58 45.05
C HIS A 15 3.77 -16.50 43.98
N LYS A 16 2.67 -17.18 44.33
CA LYS A 16 1.85 -17.98 43.41
C LYS A 16 1.58 -17.21 42.10
N LEU A 17 2.01 -17.79 40.99
CA LEU A 17 1.84 -17.24 39.65
C LEU A 17 0.36 -17.29 39.25
N THR A 18 -0.14 -16.21 38.67
CA THR A 18 -1.54 -16.02 38.26
C THR A 18 -1.71 -15.87 36.74
N GLN A 19 -0.64 -15.55 36.03
CA GLN A 19 -0.62 -15.48 34.57
C GLN A 19 0.77 -15.85 34.06
N VAL A 20 0.83 -16.50 32.89
CA VAL A 20 2.04 -16.67 32.09
C VAL A 20 1.83 -16.07 30.71
N ALA A 21 2.89 -15.53 30.11
CA ALA A 21 2.95 -15.06 28.73
C ALA A 21 4.26 -15.53 28.11
N VAL A 22 4.19 -16.03 26.88
CA VAL A 22 5.31 -16.71 26.19
C VAL A 22 5.52 -16.06 24.83
N GLY A 23 6.76 -15.68 24.54
CA GLY A 23 7.22 -15.31 23.21
C GLY A 23 8.14 -16.39 22.63
N PRO A 24 8.73 -16.17 21.43
CA PRO A 24 9.61 -17.15 20.80
C PRO A 24 10.78 -17.62 21.67
N SER A 25 11.43 -16.73 22.41
CA SER A 25 12.59 -17.05 23.28
C SER A 25 12.46 -16.51 24.72
N THR A 26 11.27 -16.10 25.15
CA THR A 26 11.05 -15.63 26.52
C THR A 26 9.78 -16.19 27.17
N VAL A 27 9.86 -16.40 28.48
CA VAL A 27 8.69 -16.68 29.33
C VAL A 27 8.64 -15.62 30.43
N TRP A 28 7.48 -14.98 30.55
CA TRP A 28 7.17 -13.98 31.54
C TRP A 28 5.94 -14.41 32.35
N ALA A 29 5.84 -13.99 33.60
CA ALA A 29 4.69 -14.29 34.45
C ALA A 29 4.31 -13.12 35.36
N THR A 30 3.06 -13.11 35.81
CA THR A 30 2.61 -12.28 36.94
C THR A 30 2.19 -13.17 38.10
N SER A 31 2.27 -12.62 39.31
CA SER A 31 1.80 -13.26 40.54
C SER A 31 0.71 -12.42 41.20
N HIS A 32 -0.04 -13.01 42.13
CA HIS A 32 -1.29 -12.42 42.66
C HIS A 32 -1.14 -10.99 43.25
N ASP A 33 0.03 -10.64 43.78
CA ASP A 33 0.34 -9.33 44.34
C ASP A 33 0.70 -8.27 43.26
N GLY A 34 0.77 -8.70 42.00
CA GLY A 34 1.14 -7.91 40.83
C GLY A 34 2.64 -7.96 40.47
N THR A 35 3.48 -8.67 41.24
CA THR A 35 4.90 -8.81 40.93
C THR A 35 5.10 -9.54 39.61
N VAL A 36 5.94 -8.97 38.75
CA VAL A 36 6.32 -9.53 37.45
C VAL A 36 7.58 -10.39 37.58
N TRP A 37 7.60 -11.49 36.83
CA TRP A 37 8.70 -12.46 36.79
C TRP A 37 9.16 -12.71 35.35
N PHE A 38 10.47 -12.83 35.16
CA PHE A 38 11.11 -13.23 33.90
C PHE A 38 11.84 -14.57 34.09
N ARG A 39 11.74 -15.48 33.11
CA ARG A 39 12.36 -16.82 33.16
C ARG A 39 13.72 -16.81 32.44
N LYS A 40 14.80 -17.09 33.18
CA LYS A 40 16.16 -17.25 32.65
C LYS A 40 16.36 -18.62 31.98
N GLY A 41 17.15 -18.65 30.91
CA GLY A 41 17.59 -19.86 30.22
C GLY A 41 16.61 -20.42 29.19
N ILE A 42 15.67 -19.61 28.70
CA ILE A 42 14.78 -19.97 27.61
C ILE A 42 15.49 -19.71 26.29
N HIS A 43 15.58 -20.72 25.41
CA HIS A 43 16.18 -20.63 24.08
C HIS A 43 15.26 -21.30 23.07
N GLY A 44 14.51 -20.50 22.29
CA GLY A 44 13.44 -20.99 21.42
C GLY A 44 13.89 -21.83 20.22
N GLU A 45 15.16 -21.73 19.85
CA GLU A 45 15.75 -22.45 18.72
C GLU A 45 16.15 -23.90 19.11
N ASP A 46 16.46 -24.14 20.38
CA ASP A 46 16.93 -25.43 20.92
C ASP A 46 15.78 -26.38 21.30
N LEU A 47 14.82 -26.59 20.39
CA LEU A 47 13.60 -27.38 20.61
C LEU A 47 13.84 -28.88 20.97
N GLY A 48 15.09 -29.34 20.97
CA GLY A 48 15.49 -30.69 21.41
C GLY A 48 15.91 -30.81 22.88
N SER A 49 16.06 -29.70 23.62
CA SER A 49 16.56 -29.70 25.00
C SER A 49 15.48 -29.28 26.00
N LEU A 50 15.16 -30.16 26.96
CA LEU A 50 14.23 -29.83 28.05
C LEU A 50 14.75 -28.66 28.91
N GLU A 51 16.07 -28.57 29.11
CA GLU A 51 16.70 -27.50 29.88
C GLU A 51 16.60 -26.15 29.15
N SER A 52 16.74 -26.12 27.82
CA SER A 52 16.58 -24.92 27.00
C SER A 52 15.13 -24.44 26.89
N ILE A 53 14.15 -25.34 27.03
CA ILE A 53 12.71 -25.02 26.98
C ILE A 53 12.17 -24.63 28.36
N ALA A 54 12.62 -25.28 29.44
CA ALA A 54 12.19 -24.96 30.80
C ALA A 54 12.99 -23.81 31.43
N GLY A 55 14.27 -23.68 31.09
CA GLY A 55 15.22 -22.75 31.68
C GLY A 55 15.58 -23.06 33.15
N PHE A 56 16.51 -22.30 33.73
CA PHE A 56 17.12 -22.63 35.04
C PHE A 56 16.71 -21.75 36.24
N GLY A 57 16.07 -20.58 36.08
CA GLY A 57 15.47 -19.86 37.21
C GLY A 57 14.54 -18.70 36.86
N TRP A 58 13.84 -18.15 37.87
CA TRP A 58 13.04 -16.93 37.77
C TRP A 58 13.81 -15.68 38.24
N VAL A 59 13.40 -14.51 37.76
CA VAL A 59 13.92 -13.19 38.15
C VAL A 59 12.77 -12.26 38.48
N LYS A 60 12.80 -11.64 39.67
CA LYS A 60 11.84 -10.60 40.06
C LYS A 60 12.13 -9.33 39.26
N MET A 61 11.17 -8.88 38.47
CA MET A 61 11.31 -7.69 37.63
C MET A 61 10.75 -6.46 38.33
N VAL A 62 11.33 -5.29 38.04
CA VAL A 62 10.88 -4.01 38.61
C VAL A 62 9.51 -3.64 38.06
N GLY A 63 8.60 -3.19 38.93
CA GLY A 63 7.24 -2.77 38.58
C GLY A 63 6.16 -3.82 38.91
N LYS A 64 4.91 -3.36 39.05
CA LYS A 64 3.74 -4.22 39.30
C LYS A 64 2.69 -4.08 38.21
N MET A 65 2.20 -5.20 37.71
CA MET A 65 1.23 -5.29 36.61
C MET A 65 -0.04 -6.02 37.04
N VAL A 66 -1.15 -5.74 36.35
CA VAL A 66 -2.43 -6.49 36.43
C VAL A 66 -2.39 -7.67 35.47
N VAL A 67 -1.91 -7.42 34.25
CA VAL A 67 -1.76 -8.38 33.14
C VAL A 67 -0.45 -8.10 32.43
N ILE A 68 0.17 -9.13 31.86
CA ILE A 68 1.33 -9.05 30.97
C ILE A 68 1.05 -9.80 29.66
N SER A 69 1.70 -9.42 28.57
CA SER A 69 1.64 -10.14 27.29
C SER A 69 2.93 -9.95 26.52
N VAL A 70 3.31 -10.98 25.76
CA VAL A 70 4.53 -11.00 24.94
C VAL A 70 4.11 -11.10 23.47
N GLY A 71 4.75 -10.31 22.61
CA GLY A 71 4.48 -10.30 21.16
C GLY A 71 5.35 -11.29 20.37
N PRO A 72 5.12 -11.43 19.05
CA PRO A 72 5.81 -12.41 18.20
C PRO A 72 7.33 -12.19 18.01
N ASN A 73 7.91 -11.14 18.61
CA ASN A 73 9.35 -10.89 18.65
C ASN A 73 9.83 -10.55 20.09
N ASP A 74 9.29 -11.28 21.06
CA ASP A 74 9.59 -11.21 22.51
C ASP A 74 9.33 -9.85 23.20
N GLN A 75 8.73 -8.88 22.50
CA GLN A 75 8.41 -7.55 23.04
C GLN A 75 7.30 -7.64 24.10
N VAL A 76 7.50 -7.00 25.25
CA VAL A 76 6.71 -7.26 26.46
C VAL A 76 5.87 -6.05 26.87
N PHE A 77 4.56 -6.25 26.96
CA PHE A 77 3.58 -5.24 27.34
C PHE A 77 2.90 -5.62 28.65
N GLY A 78 2.51 -4.65 29.47
CA GLY A 78 1.72 -4.89 30.67
C GLY A 78 0.80 -3.73 31.04
N VAL A 79 -0.29 -3.99 31.75
CA VAL A 79 -1.09 -2.93 32.38
C VAL A 79 -0.57 -2.71 33.79
N ARG A 80 -0.14 -1.49 34.11
CA ARG A 80 0.43 -1.13 35.43
C ARG A 80 -0.65 -1.13 36.51
N ARG A 81 -0.36 -1.75 37.66
CA ARG A 81 -1.33 -2.00 38.75
C ARG A 81 -1.70 -0.75 39.58
N SER A 82 -0.97 0.35 39.45
CA SER A 82 -1.20 1.60 40.19
C SER A 82 -2.23 2.55 39.55
N ASP A 83 -2.34 2.54 38.23
CA ASP A 83 -3.04 3.56 37.44
C ASP A 83 -3.79 2.97 36.22
N HIS A 84 -3.68 1.65 36.02
CA HIS A 84 -4.27 0.92 34.90
C HIS A 84 -3.85 1.48 33.52
N ARG A 85 -2.60 1.97 33.41
CA ARG A 85 -1.99 2.41 32.14
C ARG A 85 -1.26 1.27 31.43
N ILE A 86 -1.32 1.27 30.10
CA ILE A 86 -0.52 0.36 29.27
C ILE A 86 0.94 0.80 29.36
N CYS A 87 1.84 -0.17 29.55
CA CYS A 87 3.29 0.01 29.55
C CYS A 87 3.96 -0.98 28.59
N LEU A 88 5.08 -0.56 28.01
CA LEU A 88 6.01 -1.38 27.22
C LEU A 88 7.34 -1.53 27.98
N ARG A 89 7.92 -2.73 27.95
CA ARG A 89 9.30 -2.99 28.40
C ARG A 89 10.25 -2.52 27.30
N THR A 90 11.04 -1.48 27.56
CA THR A 90 11.98 -0.94 26.56
C THR A 90 13.31 -1.70 26.57
N GLY A 91 14.05 -1.64 25.46
CA GLY A 91 15.37 -2.28 25.35
C GLY A 91 15.34 -3.81 25.26
N VAL A 92 14.17 -4.42 25.06
CA VAL A 92 14.07 -5.86 24.79
C VAL A 92 14.61 -6.13 23.38
N THR A 93 15.68 -6.91 23.27
CA THR A 93 16.32 -7.28 22.00
C THR A 93 16.75 -8.75 22.04
N PRO A 94 17.11 -9.39 20.91
CA PRO A 94 17.64 -10.76 20.91
C PRO A 94 18.89 -10.98 21.78
N HIS A 95 19.62 -9.92 22.12
CA HIS A 95 20.79 -9.98 23.03
C HIS A 95 20.47 -9.52 24.47
N GLU A 96 19.30 -8.91 24.70
CA GLU A 96 18.89 -8.31 25.98
C GLU A 96 17.40 -8.59 26.26
N VAL A 97 17.06 -9.88 26.27
CA VAL A 97 15.67 -10.39 26.27
C VAL A 97 14.82 -10.01 27.51
N SER A 98 15.42 -9.51 28.58
CA SER A 98 14.70 -9.02 29.77
C SER A 98 14.34 -7.53 29.71
N GLY A 99 14.95 -6.76 28.80
CA GLY A 99 14.80 -5.31 28.67
C GLY A 99 15.19 -4.50 29.92
N ARG A 100 15.14 -3.17 29.80
CA ARG A 100 15.73 -2.22 30.76
C ARG A 100 14.72 -1.62 31.74
N GLU A 101 13.69 -0.96 31.23
CA GLU A 101 12.70 -0.22 32.03
C GLU A 101 11.26 -0.41 31.50
N TRP A 102 10.28 0.15 32.20
CA TRP A 102 8.87 0.18 31.77
C TRP A 102 8.47 1.60 31.39
N LYS A 103 8.11 1.81 30.13
CA LYS A 103 7.66 3.11 29.60
C LYS A 103 6.16 3.10 29.35
N GLU A 104 5.47 4.17 29.73
CA GLU A 104 4.03 4.32 29.54
C GLU A 104 3.65 4.57 28.07
N ILE A 105 2.53 3.99 27.66
CA ILE A 105 1.89 4.23 26.36
C ILE A 105 0.66 5.12 26.57
N THR A 106 0.66 6.29 25.92
CA THR A 106 -0.50 7.19 25.93
C THR A 106 -1.42 6.85 24.76
N VAL A 107 -2.58 6.26 25.05
CA VAL A 107 -3.64 6.02 24.05
C VAL A 107 -4.55 7.25 23.97
N PRO A 108 -4.70 7.93 22.82
CA PRO A 108 -5.56 9.10 22.68
C PRO A 108 -7.04 8.68 22.62
N ILE A 109 -7.70 8.65 23.78
CA ILE A 109 -9.14 8.41 23.88
C ILE A 109 -9.89 9.68 23.47
N GLY A 110 -10.42 9.67 22.24
CA GLY A 110 -11.31 10.71 21.75
C GLY A 110 -12.67 10.73 22.47
N LYS A 111 -13.47 11.78 22.21
CA LYS A 111 -14.88 11.87 22.66
C LYS A 111 -15.66 10.63 22.18
N PRO A 112 -16.65 10.13 22.95
CA PRO A 112 -17.33 8.87 22.67
C PRO A 112 -18.00 8.86 21.30
N VAL A 113 -17.49 8.03 20.39
CA VAL A 113 -18.12 7.70 19.11
C VAL A 113 -19.31 6.78 19.38
N SER A 114 -20.44 7.03 18.73
CA SER A 114 -21.66 6.21 18.83
C SER A 114 -21.37 4.74 18.51
N ARG A 115 -21.92 3.82 19.31
CA ARG A 115 -21.58 2.38 19.29
C ARG A 115 -22.07 1.65 18.03
N SER A 116 -21.31 1.70 16.94
CA SER A 116 -21.46 0.82 15.75
C SER A 116 -20.13 0.60 15.00
N SER A 117 -19.02 0.29 15.70
CA SER A 117 -17.68 0.20 15.06
C SER A 117 -16.72 -0.78 15.76
N SER A 118 -17.12 -2.04 15.96
CA SER A 118 -16.24 -3.07 16.57
C SER A 118 -16.63 -4.50 16.19
N SER A 119 -16.33 -4.93 14.97
CA SER A 119 -16.46 -6.35 14.53
C SER A 119 -15.28 -6.85 13.66
N THR A 120 -14.44 -5.94 13.17
CA THR A 120 -13.30 -6.19 12.25
C THR A 120 -12.05 -6.76 12.94
N SER A 121 -12.22 -7.78 13.79
CA SER A 121 -11.09 -8.44 14.48
C SER A 121 -11.23 -9.95 14.68
N LEU A 122 -12.24 -10.60 14.09
CA LEU A 122 -12.43 -12.07 14.14
C LEU A 122 -12.71 -12.73 12.77
N THR A 123 -12.64 -12.00 11.65
CA THR A 123 -12.92 -12.52 10.30
C THR A 123 -11.69 -12.69 9.39
N SER A 124 -10.51 -12.17 9.78
CA SER A 124 -9.31 -12.09 8.94
C SER A 124 -8.49 -13.39 8.78
N LEU A 125 -9.00 -14.53 9.27
CA LEU A 125 -8.39 -15.87 9.10
C LEU A 125 -9.35 -16.91 8.49
N GLY A 126 -10.48 -16.47 7.91
CA GLY A 126 -11.58 -17.33 7.46
C GLY A 126 -11.71 -17.57 5.95
N SER A 127 -10.71 -17.24 5.12
CA SER A 127 -10.91 -17.17 3.65
C SER A 127 -9.69 -17.57 2.79
N ILE A 128 -9.07 -18.73 3.05
CA ILE A 128 -8.09 -19.36 2.14
C ILE A 128 -8.47 -20.82 1.83
N LEU A 129 -9.68 -21.02 1.32
CA LEU A 129 -10.09 -22.20 0.54
C LEU A 129 -11.02 -21.74 -0.59
N PRO A 130 -10.86 -22.25 -1.83
CA PRO A 130 -11.84 -22.01 -2.89
C PRO A 130 -13.18 -22.64 -2.51
N GLN A 131 -14.28 -21.89 -2.67
CA GLN A 131 -15.61 -22.51 -2.60
C GLN A 131 -15.83 -23.39 -3.83
N THR A 132 -16.13 -24.66 -3.62
CA THR A 132 -16.63 -25.53 -4.70
C THR A 132 -18.07 -25.14 -5.05
N PRO A 133 -18.46 -25.14 -6.34
CA PRO A 133 -19.81 -24.81 -6.73
C PRO A 133 -20.78 -25.90 -6.23
N LYS A 134 -21.63 -25.54 -5.27
CA LYS A 134 -22.75 -26.39 -4.86
C LYS A 134 -23.81 -26.35 -5.97
N PHE A 135 -23.93 -27.43 -6.72
CA PHE A 135 -25.11 -27.66 -7.56
C PHE A 135 -26.36 -27.69 -6.67
N ALA A 136 -27.30 -26.79 -6.93
CA ALA A 136 -28.63 -26.86 -6.35
C ALA A 136 -29.42 -27.95 -7.08
N ALA A 137 -29.77 -29.03 -6.37
CA ALA A 137 -30.71 -30.01 -6.89
C ALA A 137 -32.13 -29.41 -6.86
N ALA A 138 -32.81 -29.41 -8.01
CA ALA A 138 -34.23 -29.12 -8.11
C ALA A 138 -35.00 -30.45 -8.17
N GLU A 139 -35.97 -30.63 -7.28
CA GLU A 139 -36.94 -31.73 -7.35
C GLU A 139 -37.88 -31.57 -8.57
N PRO A 140 -38.39 -32.66 -9.17
CA PRO A 140 -39.07 -32.64 -10.45
C PRO A 140 -40.58 -32.39 -10.36
N GLY A 141 -41.17 -31.80 -11.41
CA GLY A 141 -42.63 -31.70 -11.54
C GLY A 141 -43.09 -31.39 -12.97
N GLY A 142 -43.92 -32.28 -13.53
CA GLY A 142 -44.71 -32.05 -14.76
C GLY A 142 -43.98 -32.24 -16.09
N PRO A 143 -44.17 -33.37 -16.80
CA PRO A 143 -43.75 -33.54 -18.19
C PRO A 143 -44.86 -33.11 -19.17
N ASP A 144 -44.49 -32.70 -20.39
CA ASP A 144 -45.42 -32.73 -21.52
C ASP A 144 -44.72 -32.94 -22.87
N SER A 145 -45.37 -33.68 -23.76
CA SER A 145 -44.97 -34.05 -25.14
C SER A 145 -43.62 -34.80 -25.35
N VAL A 146 -43.69 -35.95 -26.04
CA VAL A 146 -42.55 -36.75 -26.51
C VAL A 146 -42.74 -37.06 -27.99
N PHE A 147 -41.65 -37.07 -28.77
CA PHE A 147 -41.62 -37.75 -30.07
C PHE A 147 -40.57 -38.87 -30.11
N SER A 148 -41.08 -40.07 -30.43
CA SER A 148 -40.46 -41.38 -30.58
C SER A 148 -39.17 -41.42 -31.43
N PHE A 149 -38.27 -42.41 -31.35
CA PHE A 149 -38.52 -43.84 -31.71
C PHE A 149 -37.42 -44.81 -31.18
N PRO A 150 -37.45 -46.16 -31.38
CA PRO A 150 -37.35 -47.09 -30.24
C PRO A 150 -36.17 -48.09 -30.24
N GLY A 151 -36.01 -48.81 -29.12
CA GLY A 151 -35.06 -49.95 -29.00
C GLY A 151 -35.40 -50.96 -27.88
N ASN A 152 -36.17 -52.00 -28.22
CA ASN A 152 -36.33 -53.31 -27.54
C ASN A 152 -36.29 -53.48 -25.99
N LYS A 153 -37.44 -53.90 -25.44
CA LYS A 153 -37.70 -55.14 -24.64
C LYS A 153 -36.46 -55.90 -24.08
N THR A 154 -36.44 -56.38 -22.83
CA THR A 154 -37.46 -57.28 -22.21
C THR A 154 -37.63 -57.14 -20.67
N ALA A 155 -38.68 -57.80 -20.16
CA ALA A 155 -39.03 -57.96 -18.73
C ALA A 155 -37.94 -58.72 -17.91
N VAL A 156 -38.00 -58.81 -16.56
CA VAL A 156 -39.00 -59.55 -15.75
C VAL A 156 -39.29 -58.87 -14.40
N SER A 157 -40.51 -59.05 -13.88
CA SER A 157 -40.99 -58.60 -12.56
C SER A 157 -41.03 -59.75 -11.52
N VAL A 158 -41.13 -59.40 -10.23
CA VAL A 158 -41.94 -60.08 -9.18
C VAL A 158 -41.99 -59.19 -7.91
N SER A 159 -43.11 -59.25 -7.18
CA SER A 159 -43.38 -58.64 -5.87
C SER A 159 -44.46 -59.53 -5.17
N PRO A 160 -45.05 -59.23 -3.98
CA PRO A 160 -44.75 -58.26 -2.92
C PRO A 160 -44.94 -58.86 -1.46
N GLN A 161 -45.12 -57.98 -0.45
CA GLN A 161 -46.04 -58.08 0.73
C GLN A 161 -45.67 -58.80 2.07
N HIS A 162 -46.01 -58.09 3.17
CA HIS A 162 -46.47 -58.53 4.52
C HIS A 162 -45.55 -59.38 5.45
N SER A 163 -45.63 -59.34 6.81
CA SER A 163 -46.32 -58.45 7.79
C SER A 163 -45.85 -58.66 9.26
N SER A 164 -46.13 -57.68 10.14
CA SER A 164 -46.49 -57.79 11.59
C SER A 164 -45.57 -58.47 12.65
N GLY A 165 -45.39 -57.83 13.82
CA GLY A 165 -44.96 -58.51 15.07
C GLY A 165 -44.57 -57.62 16.27
N SER A 166 -45.09 -57.92 17.47
CA SER A 166 -44.73 -57.39 18.82
C SER A 166 -45.18 -58.43 19.89
N PRO A 167 -45.18 -58.25 21.24
CA PRO A 167 -44.68 -57.19 22.16
C PRO A 167 -43.92 -57.76 23.41
N PHE A 168 -44.01 -57.10 24.60
CA PHE A 168 -43.58 -57.50 25.99
C PHE A 168 -42.08 -57.36 26.39
N GLN A 169 -41.66 -57.15 27.65
CA GLN A 169 -42.11 -56.44 28.90
C GLN A 169 -40.95 -56.55 29.97
N LYS A 170 -40.86 -55.99 31.21
CA LYS A 170 -41.62 -55.11 32.14
C LYS A 170 -40.68 -54.62 33.30
N ALA A 171 -40.99 -53.50 33.97
CA ALA A 171 -40.63 -53.14 35.39
C ALA A 171 -39.12 -52.92 35.74
N SER A 172 -38.67 -52.10 36.71
CA SER A 172 -39.24 -51.10 37.66
C SER A 172 -38.04 -50.39 38.38
N GLU A 173 -38.07 -49.42 39.32
CA GLU A 173 -39.01 -48.53 40.07
C GLU A 173 -38.13 -47.30 40.53
N CYS A 174 -38.49 -46.02 40.80
CA CYS A 174 -39.70 -45.23 41.10
C CYS A 174 -39.89 -44.78 42.58
N LEU A 175 -39.25 -43.66 43.00
CA LEU A 175 -39.53 -42.77 44.18
C LEU A 175 -38.46 -41.64 44.25
N GLY A 176 -38.71 -40.34 44.46
CA GLY A 176 -39.93 -39.51 44.43
C GLY A 176 -39.48 -38.02 44.29
N ASP A 177 -40.13 -37.19 43.46
CA ASP A 177 -41.31 -36.34 43.78
C ASP A 177 -40.94 -34.94 44.35
N ALA A 178 -41.57 -33.82 43.98
CA ALA A 178 -42.75 -33.60 43.10
C ALA A 178 -42.74 -32.21 42.41
N ALA A 179 -43.61 -32.06 41.38
CA ALA A 179 -44.42 -30.87 41.02
C ALA A 179 -43.76 -29.47 40.79
N SER A 180 -44.25 -28.61 39.87
CA SER A 180 -45.29 -28.73 38.82
C SER A 180 -45.16 -27.62 37.75
N CYS A 181 -46.02 -27.67 36.73
CA CYS A 181 -45.95 -26.95 35.45
C CYS A 181 -46.29 -25.44 35.47
N LEU A 182 -45.67 -24.73 34.51
CA LEU A 182 -46.17 -23.69 33.58
C LEU A 182 -47.04 -22.47 34.01
N GLU A 183 -46.67 -21.34 33.37
CA GLU A 183 -47.52 -20.32 32.70
C GLU A 183 -47.99 -19.01 33.39
N THR A 184 -48.25 -18.03 32.51
CA THR A 184 -49.01 -16.76 32.68
C THR A 184 -48.33 -15.54 33.37
N THR A 185 -47.44 -14.88 32.60
CA THR A 185 -47.36 -13.42 32.31
C THR A 185 -47.62 -12.30 33.37
N CYS A 186 -46.86 -11.21 33.19
CA CYS A 186 -47.08 -9.79 33.60
C CYS A 186 -46.49 -9.28 34.94
N ALA A 187 -46.11 -7.99 34.90
CA ALA A 187 -45.62 -7.13 36.00
C ALA A 187 -46.79 -6.27 36.57
N PRO A 188 -46.66 -5.29 37.53
CA PRO A 188 -45.44 -4.60 38.04
C PRO A 188 -45.42 -4.17 39.55
N HIS A 189 -44.39 -3.38 39.94
CA HIS A 189 -44.27 -2.43 41.09
C HIS A 189 -44.11 -2.88 42.59
N ASP A 190 -42.94 -2.51 43.14
CA ASP A 190 -42.62 -1.79 44.42
C ASP A 190 -42.73 -2.36 45.88
N ILE A 191 -41.54 -2.53 46.52
CA ILE A 191 -41.00 -2.12 47.87
C ILE A 191 -42.00 -1.98 49.07
N PRO A 192 -41.80 -2.53 50.33
CA PRO A 192 -40.56 -2.40 51.15
C PRO A 192 -40.18 -3.40 52.31
N CYS A 193 -38.89 -3.32 52.72
CA CYS A 193 -38.24 -3.37 54.07
C CYS A 193 -38.43 -4.46 55.19
N SER A 194 -37.27 -4.88 55.76
CA SER A 194 -36.99 -5.10 57.22
C SER A 194 -37.59 -6.35 57.91
N PRO A 195 -37.25 -6.74 59.18
CA PRO A 195 -36.45 -6.14 60.29
C PRO A 195 -34.97 -6.68 60.37
N ILE A 196 -34.18 -6.89 61.47
CA ILE A 196 -34.33 -7.00 62.97
C ILE A 196 -33.04 -6.46 63.71
N PRO A 197 -32.67 -6.69 65.02
CA PRO A 197 -32.10 -5.60 65.86
C PRO A 197 -30.70 -5.85 66.51
N SER A 198 -30.35 -5.03 67.54
CA SER A 198 -28.98 -4.66 67.94
C SER A 198 -28.58 -4.96 69.40
N ARG A 199 -27.25 -4.93 69.71
CA ARG A 199 -26.69 -4.23 70.90
C ARG A 199 -25.15 -4.05 70.99
N SER A 200 -24.73 -2.77 71.06
CA SER A 200 -23.69 -2.14 71.91
C SER A 200 -22.23 -2.67 72.07
N ARG A 201 -21.29 -1.79 71.65
CA ARG A 201 -20.03 -1.34 72.32
C ARG A 201 -18.93 -2.36 72.74
N GLN A 202 -17.73 -2.22 72.15
CA GLN A 202 -16.61 -1.47 72.78
C GLN A 202 -15.54 -1.06 71.74
N SER A 203 -14.39 -0.51 72.17
CA SER A 203 -13.44 0.31 71.37
C SER A 203 -12.02 -0.25 71.33
N ILE A 204 -11.26 0.06 70.25
CA ILE A 204 -9.86 0.60 70.24
C ILE A 204 -9.40 0.70 68.75
N ASP A 205 -8.33 1.47 68.51
CA ASP A 205 -7.62 1.65 67.22
C ASP A 205 -7.21 0.30 66.57
N ASP A 206 -7.01 0.17 65.25
CA ASP A 206 -5.85 0.74 64.56
C ASP A 206 -6.05 0.84 63.01
N SER A 207 -4.96 1.16 62.30
CA SER A 207 -4.94 1.69 60.95
C SER A 207 -4.76 0.70 59.78
N ASP A 208 -5.20 1.18 58.61
CA ASP A 208 -4.57 1.02 57.28
C ASP A 208 -5.05 -0.05 56.26
N TYR A 209 -4.93 0.32 54.97
CA TYR A 209 -5.13 -0.47 53.73
C TYR A 209 -6.41 -1.32 53.53
N SER A 210 -7.51 -0.67 53.11
CA SER A 210 -8.38 -1.27 52.06
C SER A 210 -9.09 -0.22 51.18
N ALA A 211 -8.65 -0.10 49.92
CA ALA A 211 -9.33 0.69 48.89
C ALA A 211 -10.08 -0.25 47.92
N SER A 212 -11.32 -0.61 48.26
CA SER A 212 -12.18 -1.43 47.42
C SER A 212 -12.65 -0.68 46.17
N ILE A 213 -12.61 -1.31 44.99
CA ILE A 213 -13.11 -0.73 43.74
C ILE A 213 -14.65 -0.72 43.75
N SER A 214 -15.24 0.45 43.97
CA SER A 214 -16.68 0.67 43.85
C SER A 214 -17.09 0.88 42.39
N PHE A 215 -17.88 -0.04 41.84
CA PHE A 215 -18.47 0.11 40.51
C PHE A 215 -19.71 1.02 40.57
N SER A 216 -19.62 2.19 39.94
CA SER A 216 -20.77 3.06 39.70
C SER A 216 -21.51 2.62 38.42
N PRO A 217 -22.84 2.42 38.44
CA PRO A 217 -23.61 2.14 37.23
C PRO A 217 -23.52 3.29 36.20
N TRP A 218 -23.47 2.93 34.92
CA TRP A 218 -23.17 3.86 33.84
C TRP A 218 -24.40 4.67 33.40
N GLY A 219 -24.77 5.73 34.14
CA GLY A 219 -25.95 6.52 33.78
C GLY A 219 -26.36 7.67 34.69
N SER A 220 -25.54 8.71 34.86
CA SER A 220 -25.98 10.08 35.17
C SER A 220 -24.85 11.08 34.92
N ALA A 221 -25.17 12.32 34.55
CA ALA A 221 -24.19 13.34 34.20
C ALA A 221 -23.72 14.14 35.43
N GLY A 222 -22.42 14.40 35.50
CA GLY A 222 -21.76 15.30 36.43
C GLY A 222 -20.40 15.68 35.86
N ASP A 223 -19.98 16.94 36.03
CA ASP A 223 -18.75 17.43 35.40
C ASP A 223 -17.51 16.77 36.02
N GLY A 224 -16.72 16.09 35.19
CA GLY A 224 -15.62 15.25 35.63
C GLY A 224 -15.13 14.31 34.54
N THR A 225 -13.81 14.26 34.34
CA THR A 225 -13.21 13.41 33.30
C THR A 225 -13.28 11.93 33.69
N SER A 226 -14.19 11.17 33.08
CA SER A 226 -14.26 9.71 33.23
C SER A 226 -12.95 9.06 32.78
N ARG A 227 -12.10 8.71 33.76
CA ARG A 227 -10.80 8.07 33.51
C ARG A 227 -11.03 6.66 32.97
N VAL A 228 -10.60 6.42 31.74
CA VAL A 228 -10.52 5.07 31.18
C VAL A 228 -9.35 4.34 31.83
N PHE A 229 -9.65 3.19 32.42
CA PHE A 229 -8.70 2.27 33.03
C PHE A 229 -8.63 1.00 32.17
N TRP A 230 -7.43 0.54 31.84
CA TRP A 230 -7.26 -0.73 31.13
C TRP A 230 -7.32 -1.91 32.11
N THR A 231 -7.98 -3.00 31.71
CA THR A 231 -8.13 -4.22 32.52
C THR A 231 -7.46 -5.44 31.89
N TRP A 232 -7.30 -5.44 30.57
CA TRP A 232 -6.65 -6.49 29.80
C TRP A 232 -5.87 -5.91 28.61
N LEU A 233 -4.88 -6.64 28.11
CA LEU A 233 -4.25 -6.41 26.80
C LEU A 233 -3.78 -7.74 26.19
N SER A 234 -3.60 -7.77 24.86
CA SER A 234 -2.84 -8.82 24.19
C SER A 234 -1.84 -8.19 23.21
N ALA A 235 -0.61 -8.70 23.23
CA ALA A 235 0.46 -8.32 22.30
C ALA A 235 0.66 -9.35 21.17
N SER A 236 -0.14 -10.41 21.10
CA SER A 236 0.07 -11.58 20.23
C SER A 236 0.07 -11.29 18.72
N ALA A 237 -0.36 -10.11 18.29
CA ALA A 237 -0.32 -9.62 16.90
C ALA A 237 0.50 -8.32 16.74
N CYS A 238 1.27 -7.93 17.76
CA CYS A 238 2.04 -6.69 17.77
C CYS A 238 3.54 -7.00 17.77
N THR A 239 4.18 -6.75 16.63
CA THR A 239 5.65 -6.72 16.51
C THR A 239 6.14 -5.28 16.57
N LEU A 240 7.08 -4.98 17.47
CA LEU A 240 7.76 -3.69 17.50
C LEU A 240 9.17 -3.84 16.92
N ASP A 241 9.51 -2.99 15.96
CA ASP A 241 10.85 -2.83 15.43
C ASP A 241 11.75 -2.18 16.49
N TYR A 242 12.58 -2.97 17.16
CA TYR A 242 13.48 -2.51 18.23
C TYR A 242 14.68 -1.69 17.71
N LEU A 243 14.86 -1.59 16.38
CA LEU A 243 15.84 -0.72 15.74
C LEU A 243 15.22 0.63 15.33
N ALA A 244 13.89 0.74 15.29
CA ALA A 244 13.21 2.00 14.99
C ALA A 244 13.16 2.92 16.22
N ALA A 245 13.29 4.23 15.97
CA ALA A 245 12.90 5.23 16.96
C ALA A 245 11.40 5.07 17.28
N PRO A 246 10.98 5.04 18.56
CA PRO A 246 9.60 4.80 18.92
C PRO A 246 8.70 5.95 18.41
N ALA A 247 7.54 5.59 17.88
CA ALA A 247 6.62 6.54 17.23
C ALA A 247 6.21 7.70 18.15
N THR A 248 5.76 8.82 17.59
CA THR A 248 5.52 10.07 18.34
C THR A 248 4.49 9.97 19.49
N TRP A 249 3.60 8.97 19.47
CA TRP A 249 2.68 8.67 20.59
C TRP A 249 3.32 7.94 21.78
N PHE A 250 4.60 7.54 21.67
CA PHE A 250 5.45 7.12 22.79
C PHE A 250 6.20 8.30 23.45
N ILE A 251 5.88 9.55 23.11
CA ILE A 251 6.53 10.74 23.69
C ILE A 251 5.54 11.45 24.63
N THR A 252 5.93 11.58 25.89
CA THR A 252 5.18 12.27 26.95
C THR A 252 5.35 13.79 26.85
N GLY A 253 4.26 14.55 26.72
CA GLY A 253 4.26 16.00 26.94
C GLY A 253 3.46 16.82 25.91
N HIS A 254 2.28 17.28 26.30
CA HIS A 254 1.55 18.43 25.71
C HIS A 254 1.29 18.42 24.19
N SER A 255 0.55 17.42 23.70
CA SER A 255 -0.22 17.50 22.44
C SER A 255 -1.53 18.28 22.62
N GLY A 256 -1.46 19.52 23.11
CA GLY A 256 -2.56 20.48 22.97
C GLY A 256 -2.78 20.82 21.50
N ASP A 257 -4.03 21.12 21.10
CA ASP A 257 -4.43 21.19 19.69
C ASP A 257 -3.67 22.28 18.89
N LYS A 258 -2.70 21.84 18.07
CA LYS A 258 -1.87 22.72 17.24
C LYS A 258 -2.46 23.00 15.86
N ARG A 259 -3.42 22.21 15.38
CA ARG A 259 -3.87 22.25 13.98
C ARG A 259 -4.43 23.62 13.59
N HIS A 260 -5.07 24.29 14.54
CA HIS A 260 -5.67 25.61 14.36
C HIS A 260 -4.70 26.80 14.51
N LEU A 261 -3.44 26.54 14.91
CA LEU A 261 -2.47 27.57 15.27
C LEU A 261 -1.37 27.76 14.20
N GLU A 262 -1.04 26.69 13.47
CA GLU A 262 0.10 26.69 12.53
C GLU A 262 -0.26 27.24 11.13
N SER A 263 -1.54 27.20 10.74
CA SER A 263 -2.10 27.75 9.49
C SER A 263 -2.69 29.16 9.61
N GLY A 264 -2.72 29.74 10.81
CA GLY A 264 -3.42 31.00 11.07
C GLY A 264 -2.87 32.20 10.25
N PRO A 265 -3.70 33.03 9.59
CA PRO A 265 -3.25 34.20 8.84
C PRO A 265 -2.42 35.18 9.68
N TRP A 266 -2.71 35.29 10.98
CA TRP A 266 -1.92 36.08 11.94
C TRP A 266 -0.48 35.57 12.10
N ARG A 267 -0.24 34.25 11.98
CA ARG A 267 1.09 33.64 12.04
C ARG A 267 1.86 33.91 10.76
N MET A 268 1.22 33.84 9.58
CA MET A 268 1.81 34.29 8.32
C MET A 268 2.17 35.78 8.38
N ALA A 269 1.28 36.63 8.91
CA ALA A 269 1.56 38.05 9.11
C ALA A 269 2.72 38.30 10.09
N ILE A 270 2.81 37.57 11.20
CA ILE A 270 3.94 37.66 12.13
C ILE A 270 5.24 37.16 11.50
N LEU A 271 5.24 36.05 10.76
CA LEU A 271 6.44 35.55 10.08
C LEU A 271 6.91 36.50 8.97
N SER A 272 5.99 37.09 8.22
CA SER A 272 6.29 38.16 7.26
C SER A 272 6.85 39.40 7.95
N ARG A 273 6.24 39.84 9.06
CA ARG A 273 6.72 40.97 9.86
C ARG A 273 8.09 40.69 10.49
N LEU A 274 8.37 39.46 10.94
CA LEU A 274 9.68 39.04 11.44
C LEU A 274 10.73 38.96 10.31
N LYS A 275 10.37 38.48 9.10
CA LYS A 275 11.24 38.59 7.91
C LYS A 275 11.56 40.06 7.60
N GLN A 276 10.57 40.95 7.61
CA GLN A 276 10.77 42.40 7.39
C GLN A 276 11.57 43.09 8.51
N THR A 277 11.35 42.72 9.78
CA THR A 277 12.10 43.25 10.93
C THR A 277 13.56 42.80 10.84
N ARG A 278 13.82 41.50 10.58
CA ARG A 278 15.17 40.99 10.34
C ARG A 278 15.85 41.73 9.19
N LEU A 279 15.19 41.86 8.04
CA LEU A 279 15.69 42.62 6.87
C LEU A 279 15.96 44.10 7.16
N ARG A 280 15.31 44.70 8.16
CA ARG A 280 15.53 46.07 8.60
C ARG A 280 16.71 46.16 9.57
N GLU A 281 16.75 45.28 10.56
CA GLU A 281 17.75 45.28 11.63
C GLU A 281 19.13 44.79 11.15
N THR A 282 19.20 43.88 10.18
CA THR A 282 20.47 43.46 9.57
C THR A 282 20.95 44.39 8.45
N LYS A 283 20.18 45.41 8.06
CA LYS A 283 20.49 46.25 6.89
C LYS A 283 21.76 47.08 7.05
N ASP A 284 22.02 47.54 8.27
CA ASP A 284 23.16 48.41 8.59
C ASP A 284 24.37 47.63 9.17
N PHE A 285 24.24 46.31 9.39
CA PHE A 285 25.30 45.45 9.91
C PHE A 285 26.32 45.06 8.82
N ARG A 286 27.39 45.86 8.67
CA ARG A 286 28.51 45.55 7.75
C ARG A 286 29.44 44.46 8.29
N TYR A 287 29.08 43.19 8.09
CA TYR A 287 29.86 42.00 8.47
C TYR A 287 31.13 41.72 7.63
N LYS A 288 31.78 42.76 7.07
CA LYS A 288 32.76 42.61 5.97
C LYS A 288 34.10 41.96 6.33
N ASP A 289 34.50 41.97 7.60
CA ASP A 289 35.85 41.52 8.02
C ASP A 289 35.85 40.26 8.91
N SER A 290 34.71 39.56 9.03
CA SER A 290 34.57 38.42 9.96
C SER A 290 34.16 37.09 9.31
N VAL A 291 33.58 37.11 8.11
CA VAL A 291 33.15 35.87 7.43
C VAL A 291 34.30 35.30 6.60
N LYS A 292 35.10 34.42 7.23
CA LYS A 292 35.68 33.31 6.46
C LYS A 292 34.51 32.51 5.89
N LYS A 293 34.57 32.09 4.62
CA LYS A 293 33.55 31.23 3.98
C LYS A 293 33.26 30.01 4.86
N GLN A 294 32.19 30.08 5.66
CA GLN A 294 31.79 29.00 6.54
C GLN A 294 30.75 28.15 5.82
N SER A 295 31.24 27.01 5.34
CA SER A 295 30.40 25.87 4.99
C SER A 295 29.46 25.57 6.17
N THR A 296 28.16 25.79 5.99
CA THR A 296 27.20 25.76 7.10
C THR A 296 26.82 24.34 7.49
N TRP A 297 26.87 23.43 6.51
CA TRP A 297 26.59 22.01 6.66
C TRP A 297 27.21 21.25 5.48
N VAL A 298 27.81 20.09 5.77
CA VAL A 298 28.34 19.17 4.77
C VAL A 298 27.89 17.74 5.10
N LYS A 299 27.31 17.04 4.12
CA LYS A 299 27.06 15.59 4.16
C LYS A 299 28.05 14.90 3.22
N THR A 300 28.65 13.79 3.66
CA THR A 300 29.61 13.04 2.83
C THR A 300 29.34 11.55 2.81
N ALA A 301 29.66 10.88 1.71
CA ALA A 301 29.59 9.43 1.60
C ALA A 301 30.65 8.88 0.63
N THR A 302 30.88 7.57 0.67
CA THR A 302 31.71 6.84 -0.30
C THR A 302 30.82 5.90 -1.11
N ALA A 303 30.83 6.05 -2.43
CA ALA A 303 29.97 5.31 -3.35
C ALA A 303 30.76 4.85 -4.59
N LEU A 304 30.09 4.16 -5.51
CA LEU A 304 30.59 3.84 -6.84
C LEU A 304 29.87 4.71 -7.87
N LEU A 305 30.60 5.54 -8.62
CA LEU A 305 30.09 6.32 -9.74
C LEU A 305 30.22 5.50 -11.03
N TRP A 306 29.14 5.35 -11.80
CA TRP A 306 29.22 4.77 -13.15
C TRP A 306 29.84 5.77 -14.12
N ARG A 307 30.68 5.29 -15.03
CA ARG A 307 31.30 6.13 -16.07
C ARG A 307 31.06 5.56 -17.46
N GLU A 308 30.43 6.36 -18.32
CA GLU A 308 30.09 5.96 -19.70
C GLU A 308 31.25 6.16 -20.70
N SER A 309 32.21 7.05 -20.38
CA SER A 309 33.44 7.24 -21.15
C SER A 309 34.40 6.06 -20.97
N HIS A 310 34.95 5.56 -22.09
CA HIS A 310 35.72 4.31 -22.12
C HIS A 310 37.01 4.35 -21.25
N PRO A 311 37.40 3.21 -20.64
CA PRO A 311 36.62 1.98 -20.48
C PRO A 311 35.39 2.23 -19.60
N ARG A 312 34.25 1.61 -19.94
CA ARG A 312 33.00 1.73 -19.17
C ARG A 312 33.10 0.90 -17.91
N GLN A 313 33.01 1.54 -16.74
CA GLN A 313 33.19 0.88 -15.45
C GLN A 313 32.61 1.72 -14.30
N TRP A 314 32.39 1.07 -13.17
CA TRP A 314 32.23 1.73 -11.87
C TRP A 314 33.60 2.23 -11.37
N VAL A 315 33.62 3.39 -10.71
CA VAL A 315 34.80 3.92 -10.01
C VAL A 315 34.44 4.38 -8.61
N HIS A 316 35.31 4.17 -7.62
CA HIS A 316 35.12 4.73 -6.28
C HIS A 316 35.06 6.25 -6.32
N CYS A 317 34.03 6.81 -5.70
CA CYS A 317 33.75 8.23 -5.65
C CYS A 317 33.41 8.66 -4.22
N LYS A 318 33.97 9.80 -3.78
CA LYS A 318 33.55 10.50 -2.58
C LYS A 318 32.49 11.53 -2.97
N LEU A 319 31.32 11.44 -2.35
CA LEU A 319 30.28 12.47 -2.40
C LEU A 319 30.52 13.48 -1.28
N GLU A 320 30.36 14.75 -1.60
CA GLU A 320 30.36 15.88 -0.65
C GLU A 320 29.22 16.83 -1.03
N LEU A 321 28.15 16.87 -0.25
CA LEU A 321 27.02 17.78 -0.44
C LEU A 321 27.16 18.93 0.56
N GLU A 322 27.35 20.15 0.06
CA GLU A 322 27.77 21.32 0.84
C GLU A 322 26.79 22.49 0.68
N ARG A 323 26.34 23.09 1.80
CA ARG A 323 25.52 24.32 1.83
C ARG A 323 26.41 25.56 2.04
N GLN A 324 26.66 26.31 0.98
CA GLN A 324 27.43 27.55 0.97
C GLN A 324 26.49 28.76 1.09
N SER A 325 26.71 29.60 2.10
CA SER A 325 26.13 30.95 2.14
C SER A 325 26.96 31.87 1.26
N LEU A 326 26.37 32.45 0.21
CA LEU A 326 27.02 33.51 -0.57
C LEU A 326 26.77 34.86 0.11
N ASP A 327 27.84 35.56 0.45
CA ASP A 327 27.77 36.85 1.11
C ASP A 327 27.02 37.90 0.26
N VAL A 328 26.37 38.85 0.95
CA VAL A 328 25.68 40.06 0.45
C VAL A 328 24.18 39.93 0.09
N GLU A 329 23.70 38.87 -0.58
CA GLU A 329 22.28 38.82 -1.01
C GLU A 329 21.41 37.71 -0.39
N GLY A 330 21.98 36.81 0.42
CA GLY A 330 21.21 35.76 1.10
C GLY A 330 20.74 34.61 0.20
N VAL A 331 21.25 34.54 -1.04
CA VAL A 331 21.12 33.38 -1.92
C VAL A 331 22.05 32.29 -1.39
N GLU A 332 21.47 31.26 -0.77
CA GLU A 332 22.19 30.05 -0.42
C GLU A 332 22.39 29.19 -1.68
N SER A 333 23.56 28.57 -1.83
CA SER A 333 23.80 27.56 -2.85
C SER A 333 24.13 26.22 -2.19
N ILE A 334 23.61 25.13 -2.76
CA ILE A 334 23.95 23.77 -2.31
C ILE A 334 24.62 23.07 -3.48
N MET A 335 25.85 22.61 -3.27
CA MET A 335 26.70 22.00 -4.28
C MET A 335 26.93 20.52 -3.94
N LEU A 336 26.70 19.63 -4.90
CA LEU A 336 27.12 18.23 -4.81
C LEU A 336 28.46 18.05 -5.54
N GLY A 337 29.53 17.91 -4.75
CA GLY A 337 30.85 17.50 -5.21
C GLY A 337 30.95 15.98 -5.34
N LEU A 338 31.52 15.53 -6.45
CA LEU A 338 31.82 14.14 -6.80
C LEU A 338 33.30 14.03 -7.11
N GLU A 339 34.09 13.51 -6.16
CA GLU A 339 35.53 13.27 -6.35
C GLU A 339 35.83 11.82 -6.65
N TYR A 340 36.53 11.53 -7.74
CA TYR A 340 36.93 10.17 -8.13
C TYR A 340 38.30 10.15 -8.81
N THR A 341 38.97 9.01 -8.81
CA THR A 341 40.30 8.85 -9.44
C THR A 341 40.19 8.09 -10.76
N HIS A 342 40.85 8.57 -11.81
CA HIS A 342 40.98 7.86 -13.08
C HIS A 342 42.34 8.12 -13.74
N GLY A 343 43.02 7.07 -14.22
CA GLY A 343 44.33 7.20 -14.87
C GLY A 343 45.39 7.83 -13.95
N GLY A 344 45.32 7.58 -12.65
CA GLY A 344 46.16 8.20 -11.62
C GLY A 344 45.77 9.63 -11.24
N GLN A 345 44.92 10.32 -12.00
CA GLN A 345 44.47 11.68 -11.71
C GLN A 345 43.18 11.70 -10.89
N ARG A 346 43.12 12.55 -9.85
CA ARG A 346 41.86 12.92 -9.19
C ARG A 346 41.07 13.86 -10.09
N LYS A 347 39.77 13.61 -10.24
CA LYS A 347 38.80 14.47 -10.89
C LYS A 347 37.73 14.87 -9.88
N LYS A 348 37.28 16.12 -9.93
CA LYS A 348 36.12 16.61 -9.19
C LYS A 348 35.09 17.13 -10.19
N VAL A 349 33.84 16.69 -10.05
CA VAL A 349 32.67 17.26 -10.72
C VAL A 349 31.84 17.91 -9.63
N ASN A 350 31.40 19.15 -9.83
CA ASN A 350 30.51 19.86 -8.91
C ASN A 350 29.18 20.10 -9.65
N ILE A 351 28.06 19.82 -8.99
CA ILE A 351 26.71 19.98 -9.52
C ILE A 351 25.97 20.94 -8.60
N ASN A 352 25.28 21.93 -9.16
CA ASN A 352 24.40 22.80 -8.39
C ASN A 352 23.08 22.07 -8.14
N VAL A 353 22.64 21.97 -6.89
CA VAL A 353 21.39 21.26 -6.56
C VAL A 353 20.15 21.99 -7.11
N ALA A 354 20.26 23.29 -7.42
CA ALA A 354 19.22 24.02 -8.15
C ALA A 354 19.03 23.57 -9.62
N GLU A 355 19.97 22.80 -10.19
CA GLU A 355 19.88 22.20 -11.53
C GLU A 355 19.29 20.78 -11.50
N VAL A 356 19.14 20.16 -10.32
CA VAL A 356 18.63 18.78 -10.17
C VAL A 356 17.14 18.72 -10.50
N THR A 357 16.79 18.01 -11.57
CA THR A 357 15.42 17.85 -12.07
C THR A 357 14.72 16.64 -11.45
N CYS A 358 15.45 15.56 -11.16
CA CYS A 358 14.95 14.39 -10.43
C CYS A 358 16.08 13.67 -9.68
N ALA A 359 15.75 13.09 -8.52
CA ALA A 359 16.62 12.19 -7.77
C ALA A 359 15.80 10.98 -7.31
N CYS A 360 16.13 9.80 -7.83
CA CYS A 360 15.28 8.60 -7.75
C CYS A 360 16.05 7.30 -7.52
N ASP A 361 15.33 6.24 -7.14
CA ASP A 361 15.88 4.88 -6.98
C ASP A 361 15.82 4.15 -8.33
N VAL A 362 16.99 3.84 -8.90
CA VAL A 362 17.16 3.02 -10.12
C VAL A 362 17.93 1.74 -9.80
N SER A 363 17.77 1.24 -8.56
CA SER A 363 18.42 0.03 -8.08
C SER A 363 18.12 -1.19 -8.95
N THR A 364 19.14 -2.01 -9.12
CA THR A 364 19.04 -3.33 -9.72
C THR A 364 19.19 -4.40 -8.64
N ARG A 365 18.89 -5.67 -8.95
CA ARG A 365 19.12 -6.80 -8.04
C ARG A 365 20.53 -6.80 -7.43
N ASN A 366 21.54 -6.37 -8.21
CA ASN A 366 22.96 -6.44 -7.85
C ASN A 366 23.56 -5.13 -7.29
N HIS A 367 22.95 -3.97 -7.54
CA HIS A 367 23.49 -2.65 -7.13
C HIS A 367 22.37 -1.75 -6.62
N ARG A 368 22.61 -1.00 -5.54
CA ARG A 368 21.65 -0.01 -5.02
C ARG A 368 21.99 1.37 -5.55
N ILE A 369 21.22 1.87 -6.51
CA ILE A 369 21.63 2.98 -7.39
C ILE A 369 20.70 4.18 -7.23
N LEU A 370 21.28 5.32 -6.84
CA LEU A 370 20.69 6.64 -7.03
C LEU A 370 20.85 7.05 -8.51
N GLY A 371 19.73 7.35 -9.17
CA GLY A 371 19.71 8.08 -10.43
C GLY A 371 19.58 9.57 -10.15
N LEU A 372 20.55 10.37 -10.61
CA LEU A 372 20.54 11.83 -10.45
C LEU A 372 20.50 12.53 -11.81
N TYR A 373 19.43 13.28 -12.02
CA TYR A 373 19.06 13.95 -13.25
C TYR A 373 19.21 15.46 -13.06
N THR A 374 19.73 16.16 -14.07
CA THR A 374 19.86 17.62 -14.08
C THR A 374 19.51 18.17 -15.45
N GLU A 375 19.15 19.45 -15.54
CA GLU A 375 18.83 20.11 -16.81
C GLU A 375 19.95 19.93 -17.87
N GLU A 376 21.22 20.08 -17.48
CA GLU A 376 22.36 19.92 -18.40
C GLU A 376 22.56 18.46 -18.86
N LEU A 377 22.21 17.48 -18.02
CA LEU A 377 22.34 16.05 -18.32
C LEU A 377 21.14 15.52 -19.12
N ASN A 378 19.93 16.03 -18.85
CA ASN A 378 18.71 15.77 -19.61
C ASN A 378 18.87 16.19 -21.07
N HIS A 379 19.38 17.40 -21.34
CA HIS A 379 19.72 17.86 -22.70
C HIS A 379 20.75 16.95 -23.40
N LYS A 380 21.66 16.33 -22.63
CA LYS A 380 22.65 15.35 -23.12
C LYS A 380 22.11 13.91 -23.17
N LYS A 381 20.84 13.68 -22.82
CA LYS A 381 20.13 12.38 -22.79
C LYS A 381 20.87 11.32 -21.95
N THR A 382 21.41 11.72 -20.79
CA THR A 382 22.11 10.85 -19.84
C THR A 382 21.89 11.31 -18.40
N TYR A 383 22.27 10.50 -17.40
CA TYR A 383 22.15 10.81 -15.98
C TYR A 383 23.29 10.17 -15.18
N LEU A 384 23.50 10.63 -13.96
CA LEU A 384 24.51 10.07 -13.08
C LEU A 384 23.93 8.89 -12.31
N LYS A 385 24.63 7.75 -12.36
CA LYS A 385 24.30 6.52 -11.62
C LYS A 385 25.31 6.37 -10.50
N ILE A 386 24.85 6.47 -9.26
CA ILE A 386 25.68 6.41 -8.05
C ILE A 386 25.23 5.21 -7.24
N ALA A 387 26.06 4.17 -7.17
CA ALA A 387 25.76 2.94 -6.44
C ALA A 387 26.33 2.98 -5.01
N PHE A 388 25.47 2.75 -4.02
CA PHE A 388 25.75 2.77 -2.59
C PHE A 388 25.83 1.34 -2.02
N ALA A 389 26.26 1.21 -0.76
CA ALA A 389 26.43 -0.10 -0.11
C ALA A 389 25.10 -0.67 0.42
N SER A 390 24.08 0.16 0.65
CA SER A 390 22.80 -0.26 1.22
C SER A 390 21.58 0.49 0.68
N ASP A 391 20.42 -0.16 0.76
CA ASP A 391 19.09 0.45 0.57
C ASP A 391 18.87 1.71 1.43
N ALA A 392 19.47 1.74 2.63
CA ALA A 392 19.33 2.84 3.57
C ALA A 392 20.10 4.08 3.11
N GLU A 393 21.32 3.92 2.61
CA GLU A 393 22.11 5.00 2.01
C GLU A 393 21.42 5.59 0.78
N VAL A 394 20.91 4.77 -0.14
CA VAL A 394 20.20 5.28 -1.33
C VAL A 394 19.03 6.16 -0.93
N ARG A 395 18.19 5.70 0.01
CA ARG A 395 17.02 6.45 0.48
C ARG A 395 17.41 7.73 1.23
N ASP A 396 18.39 7.67 2.12
CA ASP A 396 18.92 8.85 2.81
C ASP A 396 19.43 9.92 1.82
N TRP A 397 20.13 9.52 0.76
CA TRP A 397 20.59 10.44 -0.28
C TRP A 397 19.46 10.96 -1.19
N ILE A 398 18.50 10.12 -1.61
CA ILE A 398 17.29 10.55 -2.34
C ILE A 398 16.54 11.61 -1.52
N ALA A 399 16.26 11.33 -0.26
CA ALA A 399 15.53 12.23 0.63
C ALA A 399 16.28 13.54 0.85
N THR A 400 17.59 13.48 1.13
CA THR A 400 18.43 14.67 1.31
C THR A 400 18.45 15.55 0.06
N LEU A 401 18.63 14.97 -1.13
CA LEU A 401 18.68 15.72 -2.38
C LEU A 401 17.30 16.30 -2.75
N ASN A 402 16.21 15.58 -2.52
CA ASN A 402 14.85 16.11 -2.75
C ASN A 402 14.52 17.28 -1.80
N ILE A 403 14.93 17.23 -0.53
CA ILE A 403 14.75 18.34 0.42
C ILE A 403 15.56 19.56 -0.03
N ALA A 404 16.86 19.40 -0.28
CA ALA A 404 17.74 20.48 -0.71
C ALA A 404 17.28 21.12 -2.05
N ALA A 405 16.82 20.30 -3.00
CA ALA A 405 16.33 20.75 -4.31
C ALA A 405 14.92 21.39 -4.27
N ALA A 406 14.15 21.16 -3.20
CA ALA A 406 12.89 21.86 -2.92
C ALA A 406 13.12 23.18 -2.16
N GLU A 407 14.00 23.18 -1.15
CA GLU A 407 14.39 24.38 -0.40
C GLU A 407 14.95 25.47 -1.32
N LEU A 408 15.89 25.13 -2.22
CA LEU A 408 16.49 26.07 -3.18
C LEU A 408 15.49 26.66 -4.20
N ARG A 409 14.25 26.15 -4.25
CA ARG A 409 13.20 26.61 -5.19
C ARG A 409 11.98 27.21 -4.47
N ASP A 410 12.02 27.32 -3.14
CA ASP A 410 10.90 27.74 -2.27
C ASP A 410 9.60 26.93 -2.53
N ILE A 411 9.73 25.64 -2.88
CA ILE A 411 8.60 24.77 -3.19
C ILE A 411 8.08 24.11 -1.90
N PRO A 412 6.86 24.42 -1.43
CA PRO A 412 6.30 23.88 -0.18
C PRO A 412 6.15 22.36 -0.25
N CYS A 413 6.35 21.64 0.85
CA CYS A 413 6.51 20.17 0.85
C CYS A 413 5.29 19.36 0.35
N TRP A 414 4.07 19.90 0.49
CA TRP A 414 2.85 19.29 -0.07
C TRP A 414 2.69 19.62 -1.58
N PRO A 415 1.93 18.84 -2.35
CA PRO A 415 1.50 19.21 -3.71
C PRO A 415 0.49 20.37 -3.70
N CYS A 416 0.36 21.06 -4.82
CA CYS A 416 -0.83 21.84 -5.15
C CYS A 416 -2.00 20.94 -5.59
N SER A 417 -3.22 21.47 -5.54
CA SER A 417 -4.39 20.84 -6.17
C SER A 417 -4.23 20.64 -7.69
N THR A 418 -3.44 21.52 -8.32
CA THR A 418 -3.13 21.58 -9.74
C THR A 418 -1.90 20.77 -10.16
N ALA A 419 -1.51 19.76 -9.37
CA ALA A 419 -0.26 19.03 -9.59
C ALA A 419 -0.36 17.92 -10.66
N ILE A 420 0.74 17.74 -11.38
CA ILE A 420 1.01 16.61 -12.27
C ILE A 420 1.64 15.48 -11.46
N TRP A 421 1.20 14.24 -11.72
CA TRP A 421 1.59 13.06 -10.97
C TRP A 421 2.27 12.02 -11.87
N CYS A 422 3.42 11.51 -11.43
CA CYS A 422 4.18 10.46 -12.10
C CYS A 422 4.41 9.27 -11.16
N VAL A 423 4.56 8.09 -11.75
CA VAL A 423 5.00 6.87 -11.06
C VAL A 423 6.26 6.37 -11.75
N ALA A 424 7.29 6.03 -10.98
CA ALA A 424 8.51 5.40 -11.49
C ALA A 424 8.35 3.88 -11.62
N ALA A 425 9.24 3.19 -12.34
CA ALA A 425 9.20 1.72 -12.46
C ALA A 425 9.37 0.97 -11.13
N CYS A 426 9.93 1.63 -10.09
CA CYS A 426 9.98 1.13 -8.72
C CYS A 426 8.66 1.29 -7.92
N GLY A 427 7.63 1.92 -8.51
CA GLY A 427 6.33 2.21 -7.88
C GLY A 427 6.30 3.48 -7.02
N ASP A 428 7.42 4.18 -6.83
CA ASP A 428 7.49 5.43 -6.07
C ASP A 428 6.70 6.57 -6.74
N ALA A 429 6.01 7.38 -5.93
CA ALA A 429 5.22 8.52 -6.37
C ALA A 429 6.05 9.81 -6.50
N TYR A 430 6.01 10.43 -7.68
CA TYR A 430 6.64 11.72 -7.98
C TYR A 430 5.59 12.75 -8.36
N VAL A 431 5.85 14.01 -8.01
CA VAL A 431 4.89 15.10 -8.18
C VAL A 431 5.56 16.39 -8.66
N GLN A 432 4.92 17.06 -9.60
CA GLN A 432 5.32 18.36 -10.14
C GLN A 432 4.14 19.32 -9.97
N SER A 433 4.26 20.33 -9.11
CA SER A 433 3.18 21.28 -8.83
C SER A 433 3.26 22.51 -9.73
N VAL A 434 2.13 22.91 -10.30
CA VAL A 434 2.01 24.03 -11.26
C VAL A 434 1.56 25.29 -10.52
N TYR A 435 2.51 26.20 -10.27
CA TYR A 435 2.35 27.35 -9.35
C TYR A 435 1.95 28.69 -10.02
N SER A 436 1.72 28.75 -11.34
CA SER A 436 1.36 30.01 -12.02
C SER A 436 0.42 29.78 -13.21
N LEU A 437 -0.46 30.76 -13.46
CA LEU A 437 -1.27 30.85 -14.68
C LEU A 437 -0.52 31.46 -15.88
N ASP A 438 0.79 31.73 -15.78
CA ASP A 438 1.63 32.12 -16.91
C ASP A 438 1.73 31.00 -17.97
N SER A 439 0.79 31.00 -18.92
CA SER A 439 0.79 30.14 -20.12
C SER A 439 2.12 30.18 -20.89
N GLY A 440 2.84 31.31 -20.82
CA GLY A 440 4.19 31.45 -21.36
C GLY A 440 5.23 30.49 -20.77
N ARG A 441 5.15 30.12 -19.48
CA ARG A 441 6.13 29.22 -18.84
C ARG A 441 5.84 27.74 -19.13
N LEU A 442 4.56 27.35 -19.22
CA LEU A 442 4.15 25.98 -19.56
C LEU A 442 4.54 25.55 -20.99
N SER A 443 4.77 26.51 -21.89
CA SER A 443 5.30 26.20 -23.22
C SER A 443 6.67 25.51 -23.19
N ARG A 444 7.55 25.86 -22.23
CA ARG A 444 8.99 25.91 -22.49
C ARG A 444 9.88 24.87 -21.79
N GLY A 445 9.32 23.93 -21.02
CA GLY A 445 10.13 22.89 -20.37
C GLY A 445 9.45 22.10 -19.26
N VAL A 446 8.15 21.77 -19.38
CA VAL A 446 7.44 21.06 -18.29
C VAL A 446 8.02 19.66 -18.07
N VAL A 447 8.52 19.00 -19.12
CA VAL A 447 9.12 17.66 -19.06
C VAL A 447 10.47 17.65 -18.32
N ASP A 448 11.21 18.77 -18.36
CA ASP A 448 12.45 19.01 -17.62
C ASP A 448 12.23 19.71 -16.26
N GLY A 449 10.98 19.76 -15.80
CA GLY A 449 10.65 20.32 -14.49
C GLY A 449 11.20 19.52 -13.31
N PHE A 450 11.12 20.10 -12.11
CA PHE A 450 11.52 19.43 -10.88
C PHE A 450 10.47 18.40 -10.44
N TRP A 451 10.78 17.13 -10.65
CA TRP A 451 10.02 15.97 -10.20
C TRP A 451 10.40 15.61 -8.77
N ARG A 452 9.59 16.04 -7.80
CA ARG A 452 9.84 15.78 -6.38
C ARG A 452 9.27 14.42 -5.98
N TYR A 453 10.06 13.63 -5.26
CA TYR A 453 9.57 12.45 -4.56
C TYR A 453 8.64 12.83 -3.39
N LEU A 454 7.39 12.36 -3.41
CA LEU A 454 6.40 12.70 -2.37
C LEU A 454 6.70 12.04 -1.02
N GLY A 455 7.30 10.85 -1.05
CA GLY A 455 7.49 10.00 0.11
C GLY A 455 6.54 8.80 0.10
N GLY A 456 7.12 7.62 -0.07
CA GLY A 456 6.42 6.35 0.02
C GLY A 456 5.36 6.13 -1.06
N GLY A 457 4.50 5.15 -0.77
CA GLY A 457 3.70 4.48 -1.79
C GLY A 457 4.44 3.33 -2.47
N HIS A 458 3.70 2.61 -3.30
CA HIS A 458 4.19 1.65 -4.29
C HIS A 458 3.01 1.38 -5.24
N PHE A 459 2.94 2.12 -6.34
CA PHE A 459 1.74 2.19 -7.19
C PHE A 459 2.02 1.74 -8.62
N ARG A 460 0.97 1.40 -9.34
CA ARG A 460 0.99 1.22 -10.81
C ARG A 460 0.28 2.34 -11.57
N ALA A 461 -0.55 3.13 -10.89
CA ALA A 461 -1.26 4.28 -11.44
C ALA A 461 -1.58 5.29 -10.33
N ILE A 462 -1.58 6.57 -10.67
CA ILE A 462 -2.06 7.69 -9.83
C ILE A 462 -2.90 8.60 -10.72
N GLU A 463 -4.10 8.96 -10.27
CA GLU A 463 -5.03 9.84 -11.00
C GLU A 463 -5.52 10.96 -10.07
N SER A 464 -5.62 12.17 -10.60
CA SER A 464 -6.00 13.39 -9.84
C SER A 464 -7.03 14.20 -10.60
N CYS A 465 -7.88 14.95 -9.88
CA CYS A 465 -8.71 16.00 -10.49
C CYS A 465 -8.13 17.41 -10.18
N PRO A 466 -8.53 18.46 -10.92
CA PRO A 466 -8.06 19.83 -10.66
C PRO A 466 -8.53 20.41 -9.32
N GLN A 467 -9.49 19.76 -8.67
CA GLN A 467 -9.95 20.10 -7.32
C GLN A 467 -8.99 19.61 -6.22
N GLY A 468 -7.92 18.88 -6.57
CA GLY A 468 -6.87 18.43 -5.65
C GLY A 468 -7.16 17.12 -4.91
N VAL A 469 -8.20 16.38 -5.30
CA VAL A 469 -8.38 15.00 -4.86
C VAL A 469 -7.58 14.08 -5.78
N THR A 470 -6.74 13.24 -5.19
CA THR A 470 -5.87 12.29 -5.89
C THR A 470 -6.09 10.87 -5.34
N TRP A 471 -6.26 9.90 -6.24
CA TRP A 471 -6.35 8.47 -5.93
C TRP A 471 -5.18 7.73 -6.59
N ALA A 472 -4.79 6.60 -6.03
CA ALA A 472 -3.71 5.75 -6.53
C ALA A 472 -4.10 4.27 -6.44
N LEU A 473 -3.54 3.44 -7.33
CA LEU A 473 -3.75 1.99 -7.35
C LEU A 473 -2.42 1.27 -7.07
N GLY A 474 -2.41 0.41 -6.05
CA GLY A 474 -1.30 -0.52 -5.79
C GLY A 474 -1.13 -1.56 -6.91
N HIS A 475 -0.01 -2.27 -6.93
CA HIS A 475 0.19 -3.37 -7.88
C HIS A 475 -0.74 -4.54 -7.60
N ASP A 476 -1.12 -4.79 -6.34
CA ASP A 476 -2.19 -5.70 -5.95
C ASP A 476 -3.62 -5.19 -6.23
N ASN A 477 -3.74 -4.01 -6.86
CA ASN A 477 -4.99 -3.31 -7.21
C ASN A 477 -5.74 -2.69 -6.02
N THR A 478 -5.14 -2.62 -4.83
CA THR A 478 -5.71 -1.89 -3.69
C THR A 478 -5.82 -0.39 -3.99
N PRO A 479 -6.99 0.24 -3.80
CA PRO A 479 -7.17 1.68 -3.96
C PRO A 479 -6.69 2.45 -2.73
N TRP A 480 -5.92 3.51 -2.98
CA TRP A 480 -5.41 4.43 -1.99
C TRP A 480 -5.85 5.85 -2.33
N VAL A 481 -6.13 6.66 -1.32
CA VAL A 481 -6.40 8.09 -1.48
C VAL A 481 -5.28 8.92 -0.87
N TYR A 482 -4.93 10.03 -1.52
CA TYR A 482 -3.96 10.98 -1.01
C TYR A 482 -4.53 11.77 0.18
N THR A 483 -3.73 11.96 1.25
CA THR A 483 -4.20 12.60 2.51
C THR A 483 -3.97 14.11 2.58
N GLY A 484 -3.23 14.70 1.64
CA GLY A 484 -2.65 16.05 1.81
C GLY A 484 -1.33 16.05 2.60
N GLY A 485 -0.87 14.89 3.06
CA GLY A 485 0.41 14.71 3.77
C GLY A 485 1.65 14.68 2.87
N TYR A 486 2.82 14.45 3.47
CA TYR A 486 4.11 14.32 2.78
C TYR A 486 5.08 13.52 3.67
N GLY A 487 5.99 12.75 3.07
CA GLY A 487 6.96 11.94 3.82
C GLY A 487 6.65 10.44 3.80
N GLY A 488 7.28 9.67 4.69
CA GLY A 488 7.35 8.21 4.53
C GLY A 488 8.32 7.79 3.42
N GLY A 489 8.32 6.50 3.08
CA GLY A 489 9.31 5.90 2.16
C GLY A 489 10.75 6.29 2.55
N ALA A 490 11.46 6.97 1.64
CA ALA A 490 12.82 7.45 1.90
C ALA A 490 12.94 8.51 3.03
N TYR A 491 11.87 9.23 3.37
CA TYR A 491 11.87 10.21 4.46
C TYR A 491 11.60 9.60 5.85
N ARG A 492 11.38 8.28 5.95
CA ARG A 492 11.09 7.59 7.22
C ARG A 492 12.22 7.81 8.24
N GLY A 493 11.90 8.49 9.33
CA GLY A 493 12.84 8.82 10.41
C GLY A 493 13.43 10.24 10.33
N ILE A 494 13.22 10.96 9.22
CA ILE A 494 13.67 12.36 9.10
C ILE A 494 12.68 13.28 9.84
N THR A 495 13.18 13.97 10.87
CA THR A 495 12.42 14.92 11.70
C THR A 495 11.86 16.07 10.87
N GLY A 496 10.57 16.36 10.98
CA GLY A 496 9.89 17.45 10.24
C GLY A 496 9.37 17.07 8.85
N HIS A 497 9.92 16.02 8.22
CA HIS A 497 9.59 15.59 6.85
C HIS A 497 8.64 14.37 6.83
N ASN A 498 7.69 14.32 7.78
CA ASN A 498 6.66 13.28 7.88
C ASN A 498 5.35 13.90 8.42
N VAL A 499 4.36 14.08 7.55
CA VAL A 499 3.04 14.69 7.80
C VAL A 499 1.95 13.77 7.25
N ASP A 500 0.98 13.43 8.09
CA ASP A 500 -0.14 12.50 7.83
C ASP A 500 0.24 11.20 7.06
N VAL A 501 1.41 10.66 7.43
CA VAL A 501 1.96 9.41 6.92
C VAL A 501 1.27 8.22 7.59
N HIS A 502 0.86 7.22 6.81
CA HIS A 502 0.19 6.01 7.25
C HIS A 502 1.00 4.76 6.85
N PRO A 503 0.83 3.62 7.53
CA PRO A 503 1.36 2.34 7.07
C PRO A 503 0.67 1.92 5.76
N MET A 504 1.42 1.27 4.89
CA MET A 504 0.96 0.78 3.59
C MET A 504 1.51 -0.62 3.30
N THR A 505 0.75 -1.40 2.55
CA THR A 505 1.20 -2.70 2.01
C THR A 505 0.81 -2.85 0.55
N ASP A 506 1.64 -3.57 -0.21
CA ASP A 506 1.34 -4.01 -1.57
C ASP A 506 1.81 -5.47 -1.72
N THR A 507 1.21 -6.25 -2.61
CA THR A 507 1.36 -7.70 -2.69
C THR A 507 1.64 -8.15 -4.12
N LYS A 508 2.72 -8.90 -4.36
CA LYS A 508 3.04 -9.43 -5.70
C LYS A 508 3.32 -10.92 -5.72
N CYS A 509 2.91 -11.56 -6.81
CA CYS A 509 3.31 -12.93 -7.15
C CYS A 509 4.62 -12.88 -7.94
N VAL A 510 5.66 -13.51 -7.42
CA VAL A 510 6.88 -13.81 -8.17
C VAL A 510 6.71 -15.15 -8.85
N TYR A 511 7.01 -15.24 -10.15
CA TYR A 511 6.88 -16.45 -10.95
C TYR A 511 8.23 -16.99 -11.40
N ILE A 512 8.38 -18.32 -11.37
CA ILE A 512 9.49 -19.06 -12.00
C ILE A 512 8.92 -20.24 -12.80
N TYR A 513 9.71 -20.79 -13.72
CA TYR A 513 9.28 -21.86 -14.62
C TYR A 513 10.19 -23.07 -14.48
N GLU A 514 9.58 -24.23 -14.25
CA GLU A 514 10.24 -25.54 -14.25
C GLU A 514 10.16 -26.12 -15.66
N ASN A 515 11.30 -26.30 -16.33
CA ASN A 515 11.41 -26.79 -17.70
C ASN A 515 11.91 -28.25 -17.72
N GLN A 516 11.33 -29.09 -18.57
CA GLN A 516 11.75 -30.48 -18.75
C GLN A 516 11.63 -30.92 -20.22
N ARG A 517 12.58 -31.72 -20.72
CA ARG A 517 12.55 -32.31 -22.07
C ARG A 517 12.30 -33.82 -22.01
N TRP A 518 11.53 -34.32 -22.97
CA TRP A 518 11.22 -35.74 -23.14
C TRP A 518 12.39 -36.52 -23.73
N ASN A 519 12.70 -37.66 -23.11
CA ASN A 519 13.70 -38.62 -23.54
C ASN A 519 13.05 -40.00 -23.72
N PRO A 520 13.40 -40.79 -24.76
CA PRO A 520 12.78 -42.10 -25.00
C PRO A 520 12.86 -43.10 -23.84
N PHE A 521 13.93 -43.04 -23.04
CA PHE A 521 14.21 -44.01 -21.98
C PHE A 521 13.70 -43.61 -20.58
N SER A 522 13.37 -42.33 -20.37
CA SER A 522 13.05 -41.79 -19.03
C SER A 522 11.86 -40.82 -19.01
N GLY A 523 11.23 -40.55 -20.15
CA GLY A 523 10.16 -39.57 -20.25
C GLY A 523 10.67 -38.14 -20.08
N PHE A 524 9.84 -37.25 -19.52
CA PHE A 524 10.23 -35.87 -19.25
C PHE A 524 11.22 -35.80 -18.09
N ALA A 525 12.43 -35.31 -18.36
CA ALA A 525 13.52 -35.24 -17.41
C ALA A 525 14.09 -33.82 -17.28
N ALA A 526 14.75 -33.56 -16.14
CA ALA A 526 15.42 -32.29 -15.82
C ALA A 526 16.67 -31.98 -16.67
N ARG A 527 17.28 -33.01 -17.28
CA ARG A 527 18.55 -32.89 -18.01
C ARG A 527 18.28 -32.92 -19.52
N GLY A 528 18.27 -31.74 -20.13
CA GLY A 528 18.19 -31.56 -21.58
C GLY A 528 19.55 -31.67 -22.29
N LEU A 529 19.58 -31.23 -23.55
CA LEU A 529 20.80 -30.96 -24.29
C LEU A 529 21.50 -29.68 -23.76
N VAL A 530 22.76 -29.49 -24.11
CA VAL A 530 23.55 -28.30 -23.71
C VAL A 530 23.01 -27.00 -24.34
N THR A 531 22.24 -27.10 -25.42
CA THR A 531 21.50 -26.01 -26.06
C THR A 531 20.20 -25.63 -25.36
N ASP A 532 19.76 -26.41 -24.37
CA ASP A 532 18.43 -26.25 -23.78
C ASP A 532 18.42 -25.23 -22.65
N ARG A 533 17.21 -24.82 -22.29
CA ARG A 533 16.94 -23.86 -21.23
C ARG A 533 17.31 -24.45 -19.86
N PRO A 534 17.73 -23.61 -18.88
CA PRO A 534 17.88 -24.05 -17.49
C PRO A 534 16.62 -24.74 -16.97
N MET A 535 16.80 -25.79 -16.15
CA MET A 535 15.67 -26.52 -15.54
C MET A 535 14.74 -25.59 -14.76
N TRP A 536 15.30 -24.56 -14.13
CA TRP A 536 14.55 -23.52 -13.42
C TRP A 536 14.86 -22.17 -14.06
N SER A 537 13.86 -21.50 -14.64
CA SER A 537 14.07 -20.27 -15.39
C SER A 537 13.09 -19.15 -15.05
N ASP A 538 13.43 -17.96 -15.53
CA ASP A 538 12.49 -16.87 -15.73
C ASP A 538 11.43 -17.19 -16.81
N ALA A 539 10.53 -16.23 -17.09
CA ALA A 539 9.49 -16.37 -18.11
C ALA A 539 10.02 -16.43 -19.55
N THR A 540 11.13 -15.75 -19.87
CA THR A 540 11.76 -15.84 -21.19
C THR A 540 12.40 -17.19 -21.40
N GLY A 541 12.87 -17.85 -20.33
CA GLY A 541 13.58 -19.13 -20.34
C GLY A 541 15.06 -19.01 -20.66
N LEU A 542 15.64 -17.81 -20.52
CA LEU A 542 17.03 -17.48 -20.83
C LEU A 542 17.86 -17.24 -19.56
N VAL A 543 17.22 -16.95 -18.42
CA VAL A 543 17.87 -16.66 -17.14
C VAL A 543 17.51 -17.75 -16.14
N GLU A 544 18.53 -18.40 -15.56
CA GLU A 544 18.32 -19.40 -14.49
C GLU A 544 17.75 -18.73 -13.23
N CYS A 545 16.67 -19.29 -12.68
CA CYS A 545 15.93 -18.76 -11.53
C CYS A 545 15.41 -19.90 -10.63
N THR A 546 16.29 -20.43 -9.78
CA THR A 546 15.97 -21.52 -8.85
C THR A 546 15.09 -21.06 -7.67
N LYS A 547 14.34 -22.00 -7.08
CA LYS A 547 13.47 -21.76 -5.91
C LYS A 547 14.21 -21.14 -4.72
N ASP A 548 15.45 -21.57 -4.50
CA ASP A 548 16.29 -21.19 -3.36
C ASP A 548 17.19 -19.97 -3.67
N GLY A 549 17.48 -19.73 -4.96
CA GLY A 549 18.22 -18.56 -5.42
C GLY A 549 17.38 -17.27 -5.46
N MET A 550 16.06 -17.39 -5.59
CA MET A 550 15.16 -16.24 -5.68
C MET A 550 15.00 -15.54 -4.32
N ARG A 551 15.49 -14.31 -4.24
CA ARG A 551 15.38 -13.42 -3.07
C ARG A 551 14.38 -12.28 -3.32
N PRO A 552 13.78 -11.70 -2.27
CA PRO A 552 12.99 -10.47 -2.44
C PRO A 552 13.86 -9.32 -2.95
N ASP A 553 13.28 -8.40 -3.75
CA ASP A 553 14.08 -7.37 -4.43
C ASP A 553 14.67 -6.30 -3.48
N SER A 554 14.06 -6.11 -2.31
CA SER A 554 14.55 -5.20 -1.25
C SER A 554 14.22 -5.74 0.15
N VAL A 555 14.83 -5.18 1.19
CA VAL A 555 14.60 -5.59 2.60
C VAL A 555 13.17 -5.36 3.11
N HIS A 556 12.35 -4.61 2.37
CA HIS A 556 10.95 -4.34 2.72
C HIS A 556 9.96 -5.35 2.11
N TRP A 557 10.42 -6.22 1.21
CA TRP A 557 9.63 -7.32 0.65
C TRP A 557 9.82 -8.59 1.48
N GLN A 558 8.73 -9.16 2.00
CA GLN A 558 8.72 -10.39 2.80
C GLN A 558 7.88 -11.46 2.10
N TRP A 559 8.36 -12.72 2.09
CA TRP A 559 7.58 -13.84 1.55
C TRP A 559 6.39 -14.16 2.48
N LEU A 560 5.18 -14.25 1.91
CA LEU A 560 3.95 -14.63 2.63
C LEU A 560 3.60 -16.11 2.47
N THR A 561 4.04 -16.74 1.37
CA THR A 561 3.77 -18.15 1.06
C THR A 561 5.06 -18.86 0.67
N ASP A 562 5.02 -20.18 0.59
CA ASP A 562 6.00 -20.97 -0.15
C ASP A 562 5.65 -21.09 -1.64
N TRP A 563 6.53 -21.76 -2.39
CA TRP A 563 6.39 -21.99 -3.83
C TRP A 563 5.25 -22.97 -4.14
N ALA A 564 4.16 -22.46 -4.72
CA ALA A 564 3.01 -23.24 -5.18
C ALA A 564 2.98 -23.36 -6.71
N VAL A 565 2.27 -24.36 -7.23
CA VAL A 565 2.05 -24.57 -8.68
C VAL A 565 0.92 -23.66 -9.16
N ASP A 566 1.12 -22.97 -10.29
CA ASP A 566 0.11 -22.06 -10.85
C ASP A 566 -0.80 -22.74 -11.87
N TYR A 567 -1.95 -23.21 -11.38
CA TYR A 567 -3.02 -23.81 -12.18
C TYR A 567 -3.81 -22.81 -13.04
N LYS A 568 -3.55 -21.49 -12.94
CA LYS A 568 -4.18 -20.42 -13.73
C LYS A 568 -3.24 -19.84 -14.80
N THR A 569 -2.23 -20.62 -15.21
CA THR A 569 -1.28 -20.19 -16.26
C THR A 569 -2.00 -19.97 -17.61
N PRO A 570 -1.80 -18.83 -18.30
CA PRO A 570 -2.38 -18.56 -19.62
C PRO A 570 -2.05 -19.65 -20.65
N GLY A 571 -3.05 -20.01 -21.46
CA GLY A 571 -3.04 -21.21 -22.30
C GLY A 571 -3.52 -22.48 -21.58
N GLY A 572 -3.78 -22.41 -20.27
CA GLY A 572 -4.23 -23.55 -19.45
C GLY A 572 -3.09 -24.51 -19.07
N VAL A 573 -3.38 -25.45 -18.18
CA VAL A 573 -2.46 -26.52 -17.75
C VAL A 573 -3.17 -27.87 -17.69
N ASN A 574 -2.41 -28.97 -17.59
CA ASN A 574 -2.94 -30.25 -17.14
C ASN A 574 -3.20 -30.27 -15.61
N SER A 575 -3.70 -31.40 -15.11
CA SER A 575 -3.95 -31.67 -13.67
C SER A 575 -2.77 -31.43 -12.72
N ASP A 576 -1.53 -31.43 -13.23
CA ASP A 576 -0.30 -31.37 -12.43
C ASP A 576 0.49 -30.06 -12.66
N GLY A 577 -0.12 -29.10 -13.37
CA GLY A 577 0.41 -27.78 -13.65
C GLY A 577 1.32 -27.67 -14.88
N TRP A 578 1.38 -28.71 -15.72
CA TRP A 578 2.20 -28.70 -16.93
C TRP A 578 1.50 -28.09 -18.13
N GLN A 579 2.28 -27.35 -18.94
CA GLN A 579 1.99 -27.04 -20.33
C GLN A 579 3.02 -27.74 -21.22
N TYR A 580 2.61 -28.18 -22.40
CA TYR A 580 3.41 -28.91 -23.37
C TYR A 580 3.63 -28.08 -24.63
N ALA A 581 4.73 -28.34 -25.35
CA ALA A 581 5.00 -27.78 -26.67
C ALA A 581 5.95 -28.70 -27.45
N MET A 582 6.08 -28.47 -28.76
CA MET A 582 7.01 -29.21 -29.62
C MET A 582 8.47 -28.98 -29.23
N ASP A 583 8.87 -27.72 -29.04
CA ASP A 583 10.21 -27.37 -28.55
C ASP A 583 10.27 -26.02 -27.82
N PHE A 584 11.44 -25.64 -27.30
CA PHE A 584 11.74 -24.36 -26.67
C PHE A 584 12.18 -23.30 -27.72
N PRO A 585 11.48 -22.14 -27.89
CA PRO A 585 10.17 -21.75 -27.37
C PRO A 585 9.08 -21.75 -28.46
N PHE A 586 8.22 -22.78 -28.47
CA PHE A 586 6.98 -22.80 -29.24
C PHE A 586 5.76 -22.46 -28.36
N SER A 587 4.60 -22.29 -29.00
CA SER A 587 3.31 -22.08 -28.33
C SER A 587 2.96 -23.26 -27.40
N TYR A 588 2.61 -22.97 -26.15
CA TYR A 588 2.31 -23.99 -25.13
C TYR A 588 0.81 -24.27 -25.00
N HIS A 589 0.45 -25.53 -24.76
CA HIS A 589 -0.93 -26.02 -24.60
C HIS A 589 -1.07 -26.99 -23.40
N PRO A 590 -2.29 -27.24 -22.88
CA PRO A 590 -2.49 -28.02 -21.67
C PRO A 590 -2.48 -29.54 -21.91
N HIS A 591 -2.77 -29.97 -23.14
CA HIS A 591 -2.80 -31.38 -23.52
C HIS A 591 -1.46 -31.80 -24.13
N LYS A 592 -1.02 -33.01 -23.80
CA LYS A 592 0.19 -33.63 -24.37
C LYS A 592 -0.13 -34.34 -25.69
N GLY A 593 0.38 -33.82 -26.79
CA GLY A 593 0.43 -34.46 -28.10
C GLY A 593 1.59 -35.47 -28.25
N MET A 594 1.66 -36.10 -29.42
CA MET A 594 2.75 -37.03 -29.77
C MET A 594 4.05 -36.30 -30.17
N THR A 595 3.93 -35.06 -30.65
CA THR A 595 5.01 -34.17 -31.09
C THR A 595 5.63 -33.35 -29.95
N ASP A 596 5.16 -33.52 -28.71
CA ASP A 596 5.52 -32.63 -27.60
C ASP A 596 6.77 -33.13 -26.88
N TYR A 597 7.93 -32.65 -27.34
CA TYR A 597 9.21 -33.01 -26.75
C TYR A 597 9.57 -32.16 -25.54
N VAL A 598 8.87 -31.06 -25.26
CA VAL A 598 9.13 -30.23 -24.07
C VAL A 598 7.88 -29.97 -23.24
N ARG A 599 8.07 -29.72 -21.94
CA ARG A 599 7.04 -29.22 -21.04
C ARG A 599 7.60 -28.17 -20.07
N ARG A 600 6.75 -27.22 -19.68
CA ARG A 600 7.02 -26.25 -18.62
C ARG A 600 5.92 -26.26 -17.56
N ARG A 601 6.25 -25.94 -16.32
CA ARG A 601 5.30 -25.72 -15.22
C ARG A 601 5.60 -24.40 -14.53
N ARG A 602 4.61 -23.52 -14.44
CA ARG A 602 4.76 -22.25 -13.72
C ARG A 602 4.57 -22.48 -12.23
N TRP A 603 5.51 -21.96 -11.46
CA TRP A 603 5.44 -21.88 -10.00
C TRP A 603 5.32 -20.42 -9.59
N PHE A 604 4.59 -20.14 -8.52
CA PHE A 604 4.46 -18.79 -7.95
C PHE A 604 4.75 -18.79 -6.45
N ARG A 605 5.22 -17.64 -5.95
CA ARG A 605 5.37 -17.36 -4.51
C ARG A 605 4.94 -15.93 -4.25
N VAL A 606 4.13 -15.71 -3.20
CA VAL A 606 3.60 -14.38 -2.88
C VAL A 606 4.55 -13.67 -1.93
N CYS A 607 4.89 -12.42 -2.21
CA CYS A 607 5.54 -11.53 -1.26
C CYS A 607 4.77 -10.22 -1.07
N ARG A 608 4.91 -9.64 0.12
CA ARG A 608 4.31 -8.37 0.52
C ARG A 608 5.38 -7.34 0.81
N LEU A 609 5.19 -6.14 0.29
CA LEU A 609 5.92 -4.94 0.65
C LEU A 609 5.30 -4.35 1.92
N HIS A 610 6.15 -3.93 2.85
CA HIS A 610 5.76 -3.05 3.95
C HIS A 610 6.40 -1.67 3.77
N THR A 611 5.58 -0.65 3.54
CA THR A 611 6.02 0.75 3.34
C THR A 611 5.12 1.71 4.13
N CYS A 612 5.34 3.01 3.97
CA CYS A 612 4.50 4.06 4.56
C CYS A 612 4.58 5.32 3.71
N GLY A 613 3.49 6.08 3.61
CA GLY A 613 3.40 7.33 2.84
C GLY A 613 2.12 8.11 3.19
N PRO A 614 1.86 9.28 2.58
CA PRO A 614 0.70 10.13 2.85
C PRO A 614 -0.56 9.64 2.12
N TRP A 615 -0.88 8.36 2.33
CA TRP A 615 -1.88 7.63 1.58
C TRP A 615 -2.73 6.78 2.50
N LYS A 616 -4.04 6.77 2.29
CA LYS A 616 -5.00 6.01 3.09
C LYS A 616 -5.72 4.98 2.22
N GLU A 617 -5.80 3.75 2.69
CA GLU A 617 -6.54 2.68 2.03
C GLU A 617 -8.04 3.05 1.92
N VAL A 618 -8.65 2.80 0.76
CA VAL A 618 -10.09 2.94 0.55
C VAL A 618 -10.75 1.57 0.73
N GLU A 619 -11.90 1.53 1.40
CA GLU A 619 -12.55 0.31 1.88
C GLU A 619 -12.73 -0.80 0.82
N PRO A 620 -12.60 -2.08 1.23
CA PRO A 620 -11.73 -3.02 0.55
C PRO A 620 -12.32 -3.59 -0.73
N LEU A 621 -11.87 -3.05 -1.87
CA LEU A 621 -12.26 -3.49 -3.20
C LEU A 621 -11.11 -3.26 -4.19
N SER A 622 -10.67 -4.30 -4.89
CA SER A 622 -9.59 -4.21 -5.86
C SER A 622 -10.07 -3.66 -7.21
N LEU A 623 -9.35 -2.67 -7.75
CA LEU A 623 -9.72 -1.92 -8.96
C LEU A 623 -8.69 -2.05 -10.09
N LYS A 624 -9.15 -2.30 -11.32
CA LYS A 624 -8.32 -2.24 -12.54
C LYS A 624 -8.01 -0.80 -12.95
N SER A 625 -9.01 0.08 -12.84
CA SER A 625 -8.95 1.45 -13.31
C SER A 625 -9.82 2.34 -12.41
N VAL A 626 -9.40 3.59 -12.24
CA VAL A 626 -10.13 4.64 -11.55
C VAL A 626 -9.91 5.94 -12.34
N SER A 627 -10.91 6.81 -12.40
CA SER A 627 -10.78 8.13 -13.00
C SER A 627 -11.70 9.12 -12.31
N LEU A 628 -11.25 10.36 -12.21
CA LEU A 628 -11.92 11.46 -11.51
C LEU A 628 -12.36 12.52 -12.52
N GLN A 629 -13.50 13.14 -12.25
CA GLN A 629 -14.03 14.28 -12.99
C GLN A 629 -13.00 15.41 -13.13
N MET A 630 -12.84 15.93 -14.35
CA MET A 630 -11.91 17.04 -14.63
C MET A 630 -12.55 18.43 -14.53
N ASP A 631 -13.87 18.51 -14.38
CA ASP A 631 -14.57 19.77 -14.17
C ASP A 631 -14.09 20.45 -12.87
N TYR A 632 -13.57 21.68 -12.99
CA TYR A 632 -13.24 22.50 -11.83
C TYR A 632 -14.49 23.24 -11.35
N ASP A 633 -14.95 22.93 -10.13
CA ASP A 633 -15.86 23.79 -9.36
C ASP A 633 -15.08 24.35 -8.17
N ASP A 634 -15.19 25.67 -7.96
CA ASP A 634 -14.53 26.39 -6.86
C ASP A 634 -15.29 26.26 -5.53
N GLN A 635 -16.55 25.83 -5.57
CA GLN A 635 -17.38 25.69 -4.38
C GLN A 635 -16.90 24.54 -3.48
N SER A 636 -16.46 24.88 -2.28
CA SER A 636 -16.06 23.92 -1.24
C SER A 636 -17.21 22.98 -0.85
N GLY A 637 -16.95 21.67 -0.85
CA GLY A 637 -17.95 20.65 -0.50
C GLY A 637 -18.74 20.09 -1.69
N THR A 638 -18.42 20.49 -2.93
CA THR A 638 -18.94 19.87 -4.15
C THR A 638 -18.58 18.38 -4.25
N SER A 639 -19.49 17.58 -4.82
CA SER A 639 -19.30 16.14 -4.99
C SER A 639 -18.61 15.85 -6.31
N ILE A 640 -17.35 15.42 -6.24
CA ILE A 640 -16.53 15.01 -7.38
C ILE A 640 -17.03 13.64 -7.86
N ALA A 641 -17.37 13.52 -9.15
CA ALA A 641 -17.66 12.21 -9.73
C ALA A 641 -16.37 11.39 -9.88
N VAL A 642 -16.32 10.22 -9.22
CA VAL A 642 -15.24 9.25 -9.34
C VAL A 642 -15.82 7.93 -9.83
N TRP A 643 -15.26 7.43 -10.94
CA TRP A 643 -15.67 6.20 -11.60
C TRP A 643 -14.53 5.18 -11.59
N ALA A 644 -14.86 3.90 -11.52
CA ALA A 644 -13.88 2.83 -11.43
C ALA A 644 -14.35 1.55 -12.12
N VAL A 645 -13.38 0.68 -12.42
CA VAL A 645 -13.58 -0.70 -12.87
C VAL A 645 -12.99 -1.63 -11.83
N ALA A 646 -13.78 -2.54 -11.28
CA ALA A 646 -13.31 -3.54 -10.31
C ALA A 646 -12.55 -4.70 -10.99
N CYS A 647 -11.79 -5.48 -10.24
CA CYS A 647 -11.00 -6.61 -10.79
C CYS A 647 -11.82 -7.73 -11.44
N ASN A 648 -13.14 -7.81 -11.19
CA ASN A 648 -14.08 -8.67 -11.91
C ASN A 648 -14.57 -8.08 -13.25
N GLY A 649 -14.32 -6.79 -13.51
CA GLY A 649 -14.77 -6.06 -14.70
C GLY A 649 -16.08 -5.28 -14.52
N GLU A 650 -16.68 -5.25 -13.33
CA GLU A 650 -17.87 -4.43 -13.06
C GLU A 650 -17.51 -2.93 -12.98
N VAL A 651 -18.42 -2.07 -13.47
CA VAL A 651 -18.24 -0.60 -13.42
C VAL A 651 -18.94 -0.02 -12.19
N LEU A 652 -18.24 0.89 -11.51
CA LEU A 652 -18.62 1.45 -10.22
C LEU A 652 -18.52 2.97 -10.21
N TYR A 653 -19.42 3.59 -9.45
CA TYR A 653 -19.45 5.03 -9.18
C TYR A 653 -19.33 5.29 -7.68
N ARG A 654 -18.38 6.11 -7.24
CA ARG A 654 -18.17 6.48 -5.82
C ARG A 654 -18.95 7.75 -5.50
N LYS A 655 -19.83 7.72 -4.49
CA LYS A 655 -20.52 8.91 -3.97
C LYS A 655 -19.79 9.54 -2.79
N GLY A 656 -20.07 10.84 -2.59
CA GLY A 656 -19.61 11.61 -1.43
C GLY A 656 -18.13 11.97 -1.44
N VAL A 657 -17.45 11.81 -2.58
CA VAL A 657 -16.06 12.27 -2.75
C VAL A 657 -16.07 13.79 -2.85
N SER A 658 -15.27 14.46 -2.01
CA SER A 658 -15.06 15.91 -2.05
C SER A 658 -13.65 16.24 -1.57
N ARG A 659 -13.25 17.52 -1.65
CA ARG A 659 -11.94 17.98 -1.14
C ARG A 659 -11.73 17.63 0.35
N ASP A 660 -12.80 17.68 1.16
CA ASP A 660 -12.79 17.35 2.61
C ASP A 660 -12.98 15.84 2.90
N ARG A 661 -13.46 15.07 1.93
CA ARG A 661 -13.73 13.62 2.03
C ARG A 661 -13.22 12.91 0.77
N PRO A 662 -11.89 12.88 0.53
CA PRO A 662 -11.36 12.41 -0.74
C PRO A 662 -11.59 10.90 -0.95
N GLN A 663 -11.75 10.11 0.11
CA GLN A 663 -12.12 8.68 0.04
C GLN A 663 -13.60 8.43 -0.33
N GLY A 664 -14.43 9.46 -0.36
CA GLY A 664 -15.89 9.35 -0.52
C GLY A 664 -16.57 8.56 0.60
N GLU A 665 -17.71 7.95 0.27
CA GLU A 665 -18.53 7.18 1.20
C GLU A 665 -18.81 5.77 0.68
N ASN A 666 -19.55 5.66 -0.42
CA ASN A 666 -20.16 4.42 -0.88
C ASN A 666 -19.88 4.17 -2.36
N TRP A 667 -19.70 2.89 -2.72
CA TRP A 667 -19.68 2.43 -4.11
C TRP A 667 -21.11 2.12 -4.58
N HIS A 668 -21.46 2.53 -5.78
CA HIS A 668 -22.67 2.10 -6.50
C HIS A 668 -22.27 1.32 -7.74
N HIS A 669 -22.82 0.10 -7.88
CA HIS A 669 -22.70 -0.68 -9.10
C HIS A 669 -23.52 -0.06 -10.23
N VAL A 670 -22.93 0.00 -11.43
CA VAL A 670 -23.57 0.44 -12.66
C VAL A 670 -23.59 -0.74 -13.61
N SER A 671 -24.79 -1.21 -13.96
CA SER A 671 -24.98 -2.43 -14.76
C SER A 671 -24.24 -2.40 -16.10
N THR A 672 -23.51 -3.46 -16.39
CA THR A 672 -22.83 -3.71 -17.66
C THR A 672 -23.23 -5.06 -18.23
N GLU A 673 -23.21 -5.18 -19.57
CA GLU A 673 -23.38 -6.46 -20.29
C GLU A 673 -22.02 -7.12 -20.58
N GLN A 674 -20.93 -6.34 -20.48
CA GLN A 674 -19.55 -6.74 -20.70
C GLN A 674 -18.70 -6.51 -19.45
N ALA A 675 -17.57 -7.21 -19.37
CA ALA A 675 -16.52 -6.94 -18.38
C ALA A 675 -15.59 -5.84 -18.89
N PHE A 676 -15.31 -4.84 -18.05
CA PHE A 676 -14.47 -3.70 -18.38
C PHE A 676 -13.01 -3.87 -17.94
N GLU A 677 -12.12 -3.09 -18.55
CA GLU A 677 -10.68 -3.01 -18.23
C GLU A 677 -10.27 -1.59 -17.81
N SER A 678 -10.71 -0.56 -18.54
CA SER A 678 -10.34 0.85 -18.32
C SER A 678 -11.54 1.78 -18.37
N ILE A 679 -11.50 2.90 -17.62
CA ILE A 679 -12.55 3.93 -17.59
C ILE A 679 -11.93 5.32 -17.44
N THR A 680 -12.53 6.35 -18.06
CA THR A 680 -12.06 7.74 -17.97
C THR A 680 -13.23 8.74 -17.93
N VAL A 681 -13.13 9.75 -17.07
CA VAL A 681 -14.15 10.80 -16.86
C VAL A 681 -13.65 12.13 -17.44
N GLY A 682 -14.27 12.62 -18.50
CA GLY A 682 -13.90 13.84 -19.20
C GLY A 682 -14.41 15.13 -18.54
N VAL A 683 -14.34 16.21 -19.31
CA VAL A 683 -15.08 17.46 -19.05
C VAL A 683 -16.58 17.23 -19.31
N CYS A 684 -17.44 18.04 -18.69
CA CYS A 684 -18.91 17.98 -18.79
C CYS A 684 -19.49 16.61 -18.39
N SER A 685 -18.83 15.88 -17.48
CA SER A 685 -19.19 14.51 -17.07
C SER A 685 -19.32 13.49 -18.22
N SER A 686 -18.64 13.71 -19.35
CA SER A 686 -18.47 12.68 -20.39
C SER A 686 -17.77 11.45 -19.81
N LEU A 687 -18.19 10.23 -20.17
CA LEU A 687 -17.63 9.00 -19.61
C LEU A 687 -17.42 7.94 -20.69
N TRP A 688 -16.16 7.56 -20.88
CA TRP A 688 -15.73 6.49 -21.79
C TRP A 688 -15.13 5.33 -21.00
N ALA A 689 -15.29 4.12 -21.51
CA ALA A 689 -14.69 2.91 -20.97
C ALA A 689 -14.28 1.92 -22.07
N LEU A 690 -13.39 0.98 -21.74
CA LEU A 690 -12.95 -0.10 -22.64
C LEU A 690 -13.31 -1.45 -22.04
N ALA A 691 -13.97 -2.31 -22.81
CA ALA A 691 -14.25 -3.69 -22.45
C ALA A 691 -13.01 -4.59 -22.59
N SER A 692 -13.02 -5.75 -21.95
CA SER A 692 -11.88 -6.70 -21.96
C SER A 692 -11.63 -7.38 -23.31
N ASP A 693 -12.51 -7.19 -24.30
CA ASP A 693 -12.30 -7.55 -25.70
C ASP A 693 -11.58 -6.45 -26.52
N GLY A 694 -11.38 -5.27 -25.92
CA GLY A 694 -10.78 -4.09 -26.55
C GLY A 694 -11.78 -3.14 -27.21
N SER A 695 -13.09 -3.42 -27.15
CA SER A 695 -14.15 -2.52 -27.66
C SER A 695 -14.34 -1.29 -26.78
N GLY A 696 -14.75 -0.18 -27.39
CA GLY A 696 -15.02 1.07 -26.70
C GLY A 696 -16.48 1.19 -26.29
N TYR A 697 -16.74 1.92 -25.21
CA TYR A 697 -18.09 2.25 -24.77
C TYR A 697 -18.19 3.70 -24.29
N LEU A 698 -19.25 4.38 -24.71
CA LEU A 698 -19.68 5.68 -24.19
C LEU A 698 -20.88 5.49 -23.26
N ARG A 699 -20.90 6.17 -22.09
CA ARG A 699 -22.08 6.22 -21.22
C ARG A 699 -22.91 7.46 -21.52
N ILE A 700 -24.19 7.28 -21.80
CA ILE A 700 -25.13 8.38 -22.10
C ILE A 700 -26.12 8.64 -20.96
N GLY A 701 -26.74 9.82 -20.96
CA GLY A 701 -27.78 10.23 -20.01
C GLY A 701 -27.27 10.69 -18.63
N ILE A 702 -25.96 10.90 -18.47
CA ILE A 702 -25.37 11.46 -17.24
C ILE A 702 -25.83 12.92 -17.10
N SER A 703 -26.28 13.30 -15.91
CA SER A 703 -26.73 14.67 -15.60
C SER A 703 -26.71 14.92 -14.09
N ALA A 704 -26.88 16.17 -13.64
CA ALA A 704 -26.98 16.50 -12.21
C ALA A 704 -28.12 15.75 -11.49
N GLY A 705 -29.22 15.43 -12.20
CA GLY A 705 -30.33 14.62 -11.67
C GLY A 705 -30.10 13.10 -11.78
N ASN A 706 -29.20 12.65 -12.65
CA ASN A 706 -28.83 11.24 -12.81
C ASN A 706 -27.31 11.10 -13.03
N PRO A 707 -26.49 11.12 -11.96
CA PRO A 707 -25.03 11.13 -12.07
C PRO A 707 -24.43 9.79 -12.53
N ILE A 708 -25.22 8.71 -12.62
CA ILE A 708 -24.78 7.39 -13.12
C ILE A 708 -25.18 7.13 -14.60
N GLY A 709 -25.86 8.08 -15.24
CA GLY A 709 -26.37 7.93 -16.60
C GLY A 709 -27.40 6.81 -16.77
N THR A 710 -27.79 6.51 -18.00
CA THR A 710 -28.79 5.48 -18.31
C THR A 710 -28.18 4.26 -18.97
N THR A 711 -27.43 4.46 -20.06
CA THR A 711 -27.17 3.41 -21.05
C THR A 711 -25.71 3.45 -21.50
N TRP A 712 -25.18 2.30 -21.92
CA TRP A 712 -23.89 2.18 -22.60
C TRP A 712 -24.11 2.08 -24.12
N PHE A 713 -23.29 2.78 -24.89
CA PHE A 713 -23.29 2.74 -26.35
C PHE A 713 -21.95 2.15 -26.83
N HIS A 714 -22.01 1.08 -27.63
CA HIS A 714 -20.84 0.32 -28.09
C HIS A 714 -20.16 0.99 -29.29
N LEU A 715 -18.83 0.97 -29.30
CA LEU A 715 -17.96 1.54 -30.32
C LEU A 715 -16.93 0.49 -30.74
N GLU A 716 -16.86 0.22 -32.04
CA GLU A 716 -15.96 -0.81 -32.57
C GLU A 716 -14.47 -0.51 -32.27
N ALA A 717 -13.73 -1.56 -31.90
CA ALA A 717 -12.28 -1.51 -31.76
C ALA A 717 -11.58 -1.39 -33.12
N PRO A 718 -10.35 -0.84 -33.20
CA PRO A 718 -9.56 -0.95 -34.42
C PRO A 718 -9.29 -2.43 -34.77
N PRO A 719 -9.37 -2.86 -36.04
CA PRO A 719 -9.29 -4.28 -36.42
C PRO A 719 -7.98 -4.96 -36.00
N GLY A 720 -8.08 -6.13 -35.36
CA GLY A 720 -6.92 -6.90 -34.91
C GLY A 720 -6.15 -6.25 -33.75
N THR A 721 -6.83 -5.43 -32.93
CA THR A 721 -6.26 -4.76 -31.77
C THR A 721 -7.03 -5.11 -30.50
N CYS A 722 -6.45 -4.79 -29.33
CA CYS A 722 -7.13 -4.89 -28.04
C CYS A 722 -6.73 -3.65 -27.22
N LEU A 723 -7.63 -2.66 -27.14
CA LEU A 723 -7.42 -1.44 -26.38
C LEU A 723 -7.42 -1.77 -24.87
N SER A 724 -6.44 -1.25 -24.13
CA SER A 724 -6.21 -1.60 -22.71
C SER A 724 -6.26 -0.39 -21.76
N GLN A 725 -6.00 0.82 -22.25
CA GLN A 725 -6.18 2.08 -21.49
C GLN A 725 -6.90 3.11 -22.36
N VAL A 726 -7.84 3.86 -21.79
CA VAL A 726 -8.44 5.05 -22.40
C VAL A 726 -8.22 6.27 -21.52
N SER A 727 -8.02 7.45 -22.13
CA SER A 727 -7.97 8.74 -21.47
C SER A 727 -8.59 9.80 -22.39
N MET A 728 -9.47 10.65 -21.87
CA MET A 728 -10.06 11.76 -22.63
C MET A 728 -9.82 13.13 -22.00
N GLY A 729 -9.83 14.17 -22.84
CA GLY A 729 -9.78 15.57 -22.45
C GLY A 729 -11.15 16.23 -22.37
N LYS A 730 -11.28 17.35 -23.10
CA LYS A 730 -12.53 18.06 -23.43
C LYS A 730 -13.15 17.54 -24.73
N SER A 731 -12.32 17.24 -25.73
CA SER A 731 -12.72 16.75 -27.05
C SER A 731 -11.83 15.59 -27.55
N VAL A 732 -10.56 15.54 -27.16
CA VAL A 732 -9.63 14.48 -27.55
C VAL A 732 -9.88 13.23 -26.72
N VAL A 733 -10.12 12.10 -27.39
CA VAL A 733 -10.13 10.77 -26.78
C VAL A 733 -8.96 9.96 -27.33
N CYS A 734 -8.09 9.50 -26.45
CA CYS A 734 -6.96 8.64 -26.78
C CYS A 734 -7.09 7.27 -26.10
N ALA A 735 -6.63 6.23 -26.78
CA ALA A 735 -6.53 4.88 -26.23
C ALA A 735 -5.16 4.26 -26.54
N VAL A 736 -4.66 3.41 -25.66
CA VAL A 736 -3.45 2.60 -25.87
C VAL A 736 -3.85 1.13 -25.97
N ASP A 737 -3.24 0.39 -26.89
CA ASP A 737 -3.48 -1.05 -27.06
C ASP A 737 -2.41 -1.93 -26.39
N THR A 738 -2.69 -3.23 -26.26
CA THR A 738 -1.76 -4.22 -25.70
C THR A 738 -0.48 -4.41 -26.53
N ALA A 739 -0.42 -3.90 -27.76
CA ALA A 739 0.77 -3.83 -28.61
C ALA A 739 1.55 -2.51 -28.45
N ARG A 740 1.18 -1.66 -27.47
CA ARG A 740 1.80 -0.36 -27.15
C ARG A 740 1.68 0.67 -28.28
N ARG A 741 0.54 0.68 -28.97
CA ARG A 741 0.19 1.70 -29.97
C ARG A 741 -0.86 2.65 -29.41
N LEU A 742 -0.68 3.94 -29.70
CA LEU A 742 -1.57 5.04 -29.36
C LEU A 742 -2.56 5.29 -30.51
N TRP A 743 -3.84 5.23 -30.17
CA TRP A 743 -4.97 5.48 -31.03
C TRP A 743 -5.70 6.77 -30.60
N TYR A 744 -6.24 7.52 -31.55
CA TYR A 744 -7.08 8.70 -31.36
C TYR A 744 -8.46 8.45 -31.96
N ARG A 745 -9.54 8.89 -31.28
CA ARG A 745 -10.90 8.81 -31.81
C ARG A 745 -11.22 10.07 -32.62
N ASP A 746 -11.53 9.90 -33.89
CA ASP A 746 -11.84 11.00 -34.80
C ASP A 746 -13.27 11.55 -34.64
N GLN A 747 -13.46 12.84 -34.98
CA GLN A 747 -14.72 13.58 -34.94
C GLN A 747 -15.53 13.54 -33.63
N VAL A 748 -14.90 13.34 -32.48
CA VAL A 748 -15.60 13.46 -31.17
C VAL A 748 -16.01 14.91 -30.94
N MET A 749 -17.32 15.16 -30.82
CA MET A 749 -17.90 16.50 -30.64
C MET A 749 -18.96 16.51 -29.53
N PRO A 750 -19.26 17.65 -28.88
CA PRO A 750 -20.30 17.72 -27.85
C PRO A 750 -21.70 17.28 -28.29
N ILE A 751 -22.00 17.35 -29.59
CA ILE A 751 -23.26 16.89 -30.22
C ILE A 751 -23.15 15.50 -30.88
N PHE A 752 -21.95 14.94 -30.95
CA PHE A 752 -21.63 13.64 -31.54
C PHE A 752 -20.48 12.99 -30.73
N PRO A 753 -20.73 12.68 -29.45
CA PRO A 753 -19.71 12.23 -28.50
C PRO A 753 -19.11 10.85 -28.81
N GLU A 754 -19.70 10.07 -29.71
CA GLU A 754 -19.21 8.77 -30.16
C GLU A 754 -18.00 8.85 -31.11
N GLY A 755 -17.87 9.93 -31.88
CA GLY A 755 -16.89 10.06 -32.96
C GLY A 755 -17.04 9.01 -34.08
N THR A 756 -16.23 9.13 -35.13
CA THR A 756 -16.30 8.27 -36.34
C THR A 756 -15.48 6.99 -36.19
N SER A 757 -14.16 7.09 -36.09
CA SER A 757 -13.24 5.96 -36.22
C SER A 757 -11.98 6.12 -35.34
N TRP A 758 -11.14 5.08 -35.29
CA TRP A 758 -9.85 5.11 -34.58
C TRP A 758 -8.70 5.30 -35.56
N ILE A 759 -7.87 6.33 -35.32
CA ILE A 759 -6.68 6.66 -36.09
C ILE A 759 -5.43 6.27 -35.29
N LEU A 760 -4.47 5.59 -35.92
CA LEU A 760 -3.17 5.27 -35.33
C LEU A 760 -2.27 6.52 -35.31
N VAL A 761 -1.80 6.93 -34.12
CA VAL A 761 -1.02 8.17 -33.92
C VAL A 761 0.47 7.90 -33.68
N SER A 762 0.80 6.87 -32.92
CA SER A 762 2.19 6.53 -32.56
C SER A 762 2.29 5.07 -32.10
N GLU A 763 3.46 4.48 -32.26
CA GLU A 763 3.83 3.23 -31.58
C GLU A 763 4.74 3.54 -30.38
N GLY A 764 5.06 2.52 -29.57
CA GLY A 764 5.99 2.61 -28.43
C GLY A 764 5.39 3.20 -27.12
N VAL A 765 4.08 3.41 -27.03
CA VAL A 765 3.43 4.06 -25.88
C VAL A 765 2.98 3.03 -24.84
N SER A 766 3.39 3.16 -23.57
CA SER A 766 2.88 2.32 -22.46
C SER A 766 1.64 2.89 -21.78
N CYS A 767 1.58 4.21 -21.64
CA CYS A 767 0.54 4.92 -20.89
C CYS A 767 0.24 6.25 -21.58
N VAL A 768 -1.02 6.66 -21.58
CA VAL A 768 -1.47 7.99 -22.04
C VAL A 768 -2.32 8.67 -20.97
N SER A 769 -2.11 9.97 -20.79
CA SER A 769 -3.00 10.86 -20.04
C SER A 769 -3.32 12.07 -20.91
N VAL A 770 -4.60 12.37 -21.07
CA VAL A 770 -5.09 13.58 -21.73
C VAL A 770 -5.56 14.57 -20.67
N GLY A 771 -5.15 15.83 -20.80
CA GLY A 771 -5.48 16.92 -19.88
C GLY A 771 -6.85 17.54 -20.13
N SER A 772 -7.29 18.40 -19.22
CA SER A 772 -8.56 19.14 -19.34
C SER A 772 -8.62 20.06 -20.57
N ASN A 773 -7.47 20.42 -21.15
CA ASN A 773 -7.34 21.26 -22.34
C ASN A 773 -6.92 20.45 -23.58
N ASP A 774 -7.24 19.16 -23.59
CA ASP A 774 -6.88 18.20 -24.64
C ASP A 774 -5.36 17.97 -24.80
N GLU A 775 -4.54 18.42 -23.85
CA GLU A 775 -3.09 18.19 -23.87
C GLU A 775 -2.79 16.68 -23.82
N ILE A 776 -2.09 16.11 -24.80
CA ILE A 776 -1.74 14.68 -24.80
C ILE A 776 -0.34 14.49 -24.19
N TRP A 777 -0.25 13.72 -23.10
CA TRP A 777 1.01 13.30 -22.46
C TRP A 777 1.08 11.78 -22.38
N ALA A 778 2.29 11.22 -22.48
CA ALA A 778 2.49 9.78 -22.55
C ALA A 778 3.81 9.32 -21.94
N ILE A 779 3.87 8.03 -21.57
CA ILE A 779 5.12 7.30 -21.35
C ILE A 779 5.47 6.55 -22.64
N VAL A 780 6.67 6.77 -23.16
CA VAL A 780 7.10 6.30 -24.49
C VAL A 780 8.45 5.57 -24.41
N ASP A 781 8.56 4.44 -25.07
CA ASP A 781 9.82 3.73 -25.31
C ASP A 781 10.52 4.31 -26.54
N LEU A 782 11.53 5.15 -26.32
CA LEU A 782 12.41 5.58 -27.42
C LEU A 782 13.41 4.46 -27.74
N ALA A 783 13.35 3.86 -28.92
CA ALA A 783 14.23 2.75 -29.34
C ALA A 783 15.75 3.04 -29.29
N GLN A 784 16.16 4.30 -29.11
CA GLN A 784 17.55 4.71 -28.90
C GLN A 784 17.99 4.72 -27.42
N GLN A 785 17.04 4.72 -26.49
CA GLN A 785 17.27 4.70 -25.04
C GLN A 785 16.81 3.36 -24.46
N LYS A 786 17.40 2.92 -23.35
CA LYS A 786 17.06 1.63 -22.70
C LYS A 786 16.05 1.79 -21.55
N SER A 787 15.21 2.83 -21.66
CA SER A 787 14.48 3.44 -20.56
C SER A 787 13.20 4.08 -21.11
N SER A 788 12.09 3.91 -20.40
CA SER A 788 10.83 4.60 -20.70
C SER A 788 10.92 6.07 -20.29
N VAL A 789 10.56 6.97 -21.21
CA VAL A 789 10.62 8.42 -20.99
C VAL A 789 9.23 9.05 -20.98
N LEU A 790 9.13 10.18 -20.29
CA LEU A 790 7.96 11.03 -20.32
C LEU A 790 8.01 11.90 -21.60
N ALA A 791 6.89 11.97 -22.31
CA ALA A 791 6.77 12.82 -23.50
C ALA A 791 5.44 13.57 -23.54
N ARG A 792 5.49 14.82 -24.02
CA ARG A 792 4.32 15.63 -24.36
C ARG A 792 4.14 15.63 -25.88
N ARG A 793 2.90 15.58 -26.38
CA ARG A 793 2.62 15.71 -27.81
C ARG A 793 2.65 17.20 -28.20
N GLN A 794 3.43 17.56 -29.23
CA GLN A 794 3.41 18.93 -29.78
C GLN A 794 2.36 19.08 -30.88
N GLY A 795 2.02 20.33 -31.22
CA GLY A 795 1.09 20.65 -32.32
C GLY A 795 -0.39 20.34 -32.04
N VAL A 796 -0.73 19.83 -30.85
CA VAL A 796 -2.12 19.57 -30.45
C VAL A 796 -2.93 20.87 -30.47
N SER A 797 -4.00 20.89 -31.25
CA SER A 797 -4.91 22.03 -31.44
C SER A 797 -6.22 21.56 -32.06
N GLU A 798 -7.26 22.41 -32.09
CA GLU A 798 -8.55 22.07 -32.73
C GLU A 798 -8.41 21.65 -34.20
N THR A 799 -7.37 22.12 -34.91
CA THR A 799 -7.08 21.73 -36.30
C THR A 799 -6.23 20.46 -36.44
N HIS A 800 -5.52 20.08 -35.38
CA HIS A 800 -4.59 18.95 -35.34
C HIS A 800 -4.71 18.22 -33.97
N PRO A 801 -5.86 17.60 -33.67
CA PRO A 801 -6.22 17.17 -32.31
C PRO A 801 -5.32 16.06 -31.74
N TYR A 802 -4.69 15.25 -32.59
CA TYR A 802 -3.71 14.23 -32.18
C TYR A 802 -2.24 14.71 -32.22
N GLY A 803 -1.98 15.96 -32.60
CA GLY A 803 -0.66 16.58 -32.65
C GLY A 803 0.33 15.97 -33.64
N THR A 804 1.50 16.60 -33.80
CA THR A 804 2.51 16.28 -34.82
C THR A 804 3.59 15.30 -34.32
N GLU A 805 4.25 15.63 -33.22
CA GLU A 805 5.47 14.94 -32.76
C GLU A 805 5.59 14.85 -31.23
N TRP A 806 6.63 14.18 -30.73
CA TRP A 806 6.87 13.95 -29.31
C TRP A 806 7.99 14.83 -28.75
N ASP A 807 7.61 15.73 -27.85
CA ASP A 807 8.45 16.45 -26.90
C ASP A 807 8.91 15.49 -25.79
N ALA A 808 9.83 14.59 -26.13
CA ALA A 808 10.32 13.56 -25.23
C ALA A 808 11.49 14.09 -24.37
N GLY A 809 11.21 14.31 -23.09
CA GLY A 809 12.20 14.71 -22.09
C GLY A 809 12.95 13.49 -21.53
N PHE A 810 13.35 13.59 -20.26
CA PHE A 810 14.24 12.60 -19.66
C PHE A 810 13.94 12.38 -18.17
N GLY A 811 14.05 11.14 -17.67
CA GLY A 811 13.66 10.86 -16.28
C GLY A 811 13.74 9.40 -15.81
N ALA A 812 13.03 9.13 -14.71
CA ALA A 812 13.29 8.08 -13.73
C ALA A 812 12.72 6.69 -14.08
N ASP A 813 12.92 6.21 -15.31
CA ASP A 813 12.30 4.99 -15.85
C ASP A 813 10.79 5.00 -15.56
N TRP A 814 10.08 6.02 -16.07
CA TRP A 814 8.68 6.28 -15.73
C TRP A 814 7.75 5.14 -16.17
N SER A 815 6.73 4.84 -15.36
CA SER A 815 5.74 3.79 -15.61
C SER A 815 4.33 4.34 -15.85
N TYR A 816 3.96 5.45 -15.20
CA TYR A 816 2.65 6.08 -15.32
C TYR A 816 2.74 7.61 -15.22
N ILE A 817 1.79 8.30 -15.86
CA ILE A 817 1.61 9.77 -15.86
C ILE A 817 0.13 10.09 -15.70
N SER A 818 -0.21 11.07 -14.87
CA SER A 818 -1.50 11.77 -14.92
C SER A 818 -1.29 13.28 -14.87
N ILE A 819 -1.81 13.95 -15.89
CA ILE A 819 -1.95 15.41 -15.99
C ILE A 819 -3.39 15.87 -15.71
N ARG A 820 -4.28 14.96 -15.30
CA ARG A 820 -5.71 15.27 -15.06
C ARG A 820 -5.93 16.24 -13.88
N GLY A 821 -4.91 16.47 -13.06
CA GLY A 821 -4.86 17.54 -12.07
C GLY A 821 -4.69 18.95 -12.66
N CYS A 822 -4.27 19.12 -13.92
CA CYS A 822 -4.15 20.44 -14.53
C CYS A 822 -5.54 21.08 -14.76
N PRO A 823 -5.75 22.34 -14.33
CA PRO A 823 -7.03 23.02 -14.50
C PRO A 823 -7.30 23.39 -15.96
N TYR A 824 -8.57 23.64 -16.26
CA TYR A 824 -9.00 24.13 -17.56
C TYR A 824 -8.60 25.61 -17.73
N TRP A 825 -7.91 25.92 -18.82
CA TRP A 825 -7.42 27.26 -19.22
C TRP A 825 -8.45 28.09 -19.99
N GLY A 826 -9.69 27.60 -20.16
CA GLY A 826 -10.72 28.31 -20.91
C GLY A 826 -10.98 29.70 -20.35
N ASP A 827 -11.12 30.67 -21.26
CA ASP A 827 -11.09 32.10 -20.93
C ASP A 827 -12.07 32.47 -19.80
N SER A 828 -11.53 33.03 -18.72
CA SER A 828 -12.30 33.74 -17.71
C SER A 828 -12.75 35.10 -18.27
N LEU A 829 -13.86 35.07 -19.03
CA LEU A 829 -14.61 36.22 -19.54
C LEU A 829 -15.59 36.78 -18.50
#